data_AF-A0A1R3KAL3-F1
#
_entry.id   AF-A0A1R3KAL3-F1
#
_cell.length_a   1.000
_cell.length_b   1.000
_cell.length_c   1.000
_cell.angle_alpha   90.00
_cell.angle_beta   90.00
_cell.angle_gamma   90.00
#
_symmetry.space_group_name_H-M   'P 1'
#
loop_
_entity.id
_entity.type
_entity.pdbx_description
1 polymer ?
#
loop_
_entity_poly.entity_id
_entity_poly.type
_entity_poly.pdbx_seq_one_letter_code
_entity_poly.pdbx_strand_id
1 'polypeptide(L)'
;MQRNQPPATLHFQGQKKPEPLQQPPCVEYLQSLAASITLMLNAPVSSNYPGDFRLRHRGPDWSGIHCHQDCYLAHQRLAIVDPTSGDQPLYNEDKTVIVTVNGEIYNHKQLREEKLKSHQFRTGSDCEVIAHLYEEYGEDFVDMLDGMFSFVLLDTRDKSFIAARDAIGITPLYMGWGLDGSVWFSSEMKALSDDCERFMSFLPGHIYSSKQGELRRWYNPPWFSEQIPSTPYDPRVLREAFEKACFRPPYIRFSSCFSVDTLAVLKRLMTDVPFGVLLSGGLDSSLVAAVAARYLANSEVASQWGSQLHTFCIGLKGSPDLKAAREVADYIGTRHHEFHFTVQEGIDALEEVIYHIETYDVTTIRASTPMFLMSRKIKSLGVKMVLSGEGSDEIFGGYLYFHKAPNKKEFHEELCRKIKALHLYDCLRANKSTSAWGLEARVPFLDKDFINIAMSIDPEWKMCDAFSTLILVGSFICCVTIRPDLGRIEKWVIRNAFDDDQKPYLPKHILYRQKEQFSDGVGYSWIDGLKEHAEKQVTDGMLMNANFIYPENTPTTKEGYYYRTIFEKFFPKNAARSTVPGGPSVACSTAKAVEWDASWSKNLDPSGRAALGVHAAAYEEATDIKPDDLTNGPPQKIQKGMVEQTTTVV
;
A
#
# COMPACT_ATOMS: atom_id res chain seq x y z
N MET A 1 25.47 -87.19 -29.55
CA MET A 1 25.10 -85.83 -30.01
C MET A 1 24.45 -85.12 -28.83
N GLN A 2 25.29 -84.44 -28.02
CA GLN A 2 25.24 -82.99 -27.76
C GLN A 2 23.95 -82.59 -27.01
N ARG A 3 23.91 -82.78 -25.68
CA ARG A 3 24.34 -81.86 -24.58
C ARG A 3 23.51 -80.58 -24.50
N ASN A 4 23.11 -80.06 -23.35
CA ASN A 4 22.75 -80.54 -22.02
C ASN A 4 22.21 -79.28 -21.29
N GLN A 5 21.05 -79.44 -20.66
CA GLN A 5 20.45 -78.74 -19.52
C GLN A 5 21.28 -77.76 -18.63
N PRO A 6 20.58 -76.88 -17.86
CA PRO A 6 21.00 -75.54 -17.45
C PRO A 6 21.89 -75.55 -16.21
N PRO A 7 22.58 -74.44 -15.86
CA PRO A 7 23.25 -74.37 -14.56
C PRO A 7 22.56 -73.43 -13.58
N ALA A 8 22.49 -73.94 -12.35
CA ALA A 8 22.26 -73.21 -11.12
C ALA A 8 23.59 -72.76 -10.48
N THR A 9 23.55 -71.61 -9.80
CA THR A 9 24.30 -71.15 -8.59
C THR A 9 25.79 -71.47 -8.37
N LEU A 10 26.65 -70.43 -8.22
CA LEU A 10 27.29 -69.96 -6.94
C LEU A 10 28.63 -69.18 -7.11
N HIS A 11 28.73 -68.10 -6.31
CA HIS A 11 29.88 -67.38 -5.73
C HIS A 11 31.00 -66.76 -6.59
N PHE A 12 31.16 -65.44 -6.45
CA PHE A 12 32.45 -64.76 -6.37
C PHE A 12 32.49 -63.75 -5.21
N GLN A 13 33.58 -63.77 -4.45
CA GLN A 13 33.92 -62.89 -3.35
C GLN A 13 34.49 -61.54 -3.85
N GLY A 14 34.13 -60.46 -3.13
CA GLY A 14 35.00 -59.35 -2.75
C GLY A 14 35.45 -58.33 -3.82
N GLN A 15 34.91 -57.10 -3.77
CA GLN A 15 35.68 -55.86 -3.63
C GLN A 15 34.76 -54.61 -3.43
N LYS A 16 35.01 -53.90 -2.32
CA LYS A 16 34.65 -52.52 -1.90
C LYS A 16 33.35 -51.84 -2.40
N LYS A 17 32.49 -51.49 -1.42
CA LYS A 17 31.36 -50.54 -1.53
C LYS A 17 31.85 -49.13 -1.97
N PRO A 18 31.17 -48.47 -2.93
CA PRO A 18 31.03 -47.02 -2.94
C PRO A 18 29.83 -46.63 -2.06
N GLU A 19 30.02 -45.62 -1.20
CA GLU A 19 28.94 -44.99 -0.43
C GLU A 19 27.90 -44.36 -1.37
N PRO A 20 26.60 -44.44 -1.05
CA PRO A 20 25.58 -43.71 -1.80
C PRO A 20 25.65 -42.23 -1.44
N LEU A 21 25.99 -41.40 -2.43
CA LEU A 21 25.75 -39.96 -2.41
C LEU A 21 24.27 -39.71 -2.10
N GLN A 22 24.01 -39.20 -0.91
CA GLN A 22 22.70 -38.65 -0.52
C GLN A 22 22.36 -37.50 -1.48
N GLN A 23 21.43 -37.74 -2.38
CA GLN A 23 20.68 -36.67 -3.02
C GLN A 23 19.76 -36.04 -1.96
N PRO A 24 19.81 -34.72 -1.71
CA PRO A 24 18.81 -34.08 -0.87
C PRO A 24 17.45 -34.09 -1.58
N PRO A 25 16.33 -34.11 -0.82
CA PRO A 25 15.01 -34.41 -1.35
C PRO A 25 14.49 -33.29 -2.26
N CYS A 26 13.62 -33.70 -3.18
CA CYS A 26 12.88 -32.89 -4.14
C CYS A 26 12.40 -31.55 -3.58
N VAL A 27 12.78 -30.48 -4.30
CA VAL A 27 12.24 -29.13 -4.20
C VAL A 27 10.79 -29.18 -4.69
N GLU A 28 9.83 -29.15 -3.76
CA GLU A 28 8.43 -28.89 -4.11
C GLU A 28 8.25 -27.40 -4.45
N TYR A 29 7.64 -27.18 -5.61
CA TYR A 29 7.31 -25.91 -6.23
C TYR A 29 6.34 -25.09 -5.37
N LEU A 30 6.70 -23.84 -5.03
CA LEU A 30 5.75 -22.73 -4.82
C LEU A 30 6.44 -21.39 -5.16
N GLN A 31 5.89 -20.69 -6.15
CA GLN A 31 6.37 -19.41 -6.71
C GLN A 31 5.43 -18.26 -6.30
N SER A 32 5.93 -17.16 -5.72
CA SER A 32 5.15 -15.93 -5.44
C SER A 32 6.05 -14.71 -5.17
N LEU A 33 5.84 -13.64 -5.96
CA LEU A 33 6.72 -12.56 -6.55
C LEU A 33 7.24 -11.36 -5.64
N ALA A 34 7.29 -10.06 -5.99
CA ALA A 34 7.83 -8.82 -5.31
C ALA A 34 9.34 -8.81 -4.98
N ALA A 35 10.00 -7.68 -4.66
CA ALA A 35 11.46 -7.61 -4.39
C ALA A 35 11.78 -7.22 -2.91
N SER A 36 12.95 -7.62 -2.40
CA SER A 36 13.41 -7.24 -1.05
C SER A 36 14.92 -7.23 -0.84
N ILE A 37 15.33 -6.50 0.19
CA ILE A 37 16.71 -6.24 0.59
C ILE A 37 16.88 -6.68 2.04
N THR A 38 17.96 -7.41 2.36
CA THR A 38 18.48 -7.52 3.73
C THR A 38 20.00 -7.46 3.72
N LEU A 39 20.57 -6.56 4.52
CA LEU A 39 21.99 -6.25 4.51
C LEU A 39 22.52 -6.13 5.92
N MET A 40 23.73 -6.63 6.09
CA MET A 40 24.48 -6.54 7.33
C MET A 40 25.82 -5.88 6.99
N LEU A 41 26.12 -4.75 7.62
CA LEU A 41 27.34 -3.97 7.37
C LEU A 41 28.13 -3.84 8.67
N ASN A 42 29.46 -3.92 8.57
CA ASN A 42 30.39 -3.94 9.71
C ASN A 42 30.17 -5.13 10.66
N ALA A 43 29.93 -6.32 10.11
CA ALA A 43 29.78 -7.54 10.88
C ALA A 43 31.11 -8.22 11.23
N PRO A 44 31.28 -8.87 12.39
CA PRO A 44 32.44 -9.69 12.65
C PRO A 44 32.60 -10.78 11.57
N VAL A 45 33.81 -11.01 11.05
CA VAL A 45 34.09 -12.00 9.98
C VAL A 45 33.64 -13.43 10.33
N SER A 46 33.43 -13.74 11.62
CA SER A 46 32.89 -15.01 12.10
C SER A 46 31.37 -15.17 11.94
N SER A 47 30.66 -14.11 11.52
CA SER A 47 29.22 -14.16 11.25
C SER A 47 28.96 -14.77 9.88
N ASN A 48 28.60 -16.06 9.85
CA ASN A 48 28.02 -16.65 8.65
C ASN A 48 26.61 -16.09 8.48
N TYR A 49 26.41 -15.15 7.55
CA TYR A 49 25.08 -14.68 7.15
C TYR A 49 24.56 -15.54 5.99
N PRO A 50 23.65 -16.50 6.21
CA PRO A 50 23.21 -17.46 5.19
C PRO A 50 22.26 -16.86 4.13
N GLY A 51 22.03 -15.53 4.16
CA GLY A 51 20.94 -14.88 3.43
C GLY A 51 19.62 -15.01 4.16
N ASP A 52 18.83 -13.93 4.21
CA ASP A 52 17.55 -13.95 4.90
C ASP A 52 16.44 -14.45 3.99
N PHE A 53 15.97 -15.67 4.26
CA PHE A 53 14.85 -16.30 3.56
C PHE A 53 13.48 -15.80 4.05
N ARG A 54 13.42 -15.08 5.19
CA ARG A 54 12.16 -14.53 5.73
C ARG A 54 11.52 -13.50 4.79
N LEU A 55 12.27 -12.97 3.81
CA LEU A 55 11.75 -12.01 2.83
C LEU A 55 11.57 -12.59 1.42
N ARG A 56 11.75 -13.90 1.24
CA ARG A 56 11.62 -14.56 -0.07
C ARG A 56 10.22 -14.43 -0.66
N HIS A 57 9.18 -14.24 0.18
CA HIS A 57 7.82 -13.96 -0.28
C HIS A 57 7.73 -12.69 -1.11
N ARG A 58 8.65 -11.75 -0.87
CA ARG A 58 8.90 -10.57 -1.67
C ARG A 58 10.06 -10.78 -2.63
N GLY A 59 10.28 -11.94 -3.24
CA GLY A 59 11.42 -12.12 -4.15
C GLY A 59 11.72 -13.55 -4.50
N PRO A 60 10.77 -14.27 -5.11
CA PRO A 60 10.90 -15.70 -5.33
C PRO A 60 11.69 -16.04 -6.59
N ASP A 61 11.90 -15.08 -7.51
CA ASP A 61 12.35 -15.38 -8.86
C ASP A 61 13.84 -15.73 -8.81
N TRP A 62 14.59 -15.00 -7.98
CA TRP A 62 16.02 -15.20 -7.82
C TRP A 62 16.51 -14.62 -6.48
N SER A 63 17.65 -15.13 -6.01
CA SER A 63 18.32 -14.65 -4.79
C SER A 63 19.78 -14.35 -5.10
N GLY A 64 20.25 -13.18 -4.68
CA GLY A 64 21.64 -12.75 -4.84
C GLY A 64 22.27 -12.35 -3.53
N ILE A 65 23.58 -12.59 -3.39
CA ILE A 65 24.37 -12.09 -2.28
C ILE A 65 25.74 -11.64 -2.78
N HIS A 66 26.19 -10.48 -2.30
CA HIS A 66 27.54 -10.01 -2.44
C HIS A 66 28.18 -9.88 -1.06
N CYS A 67 29.42 -10.37 -0.93
CA CYS A 67 30.19 -10.27 0.30
C CYS A 67 31.48 -9.51 -0.01
N HIS A 68 31.71 -8.42 0.72
CA HIS A 68 32.97 -7.68 0.68
C HIS A 68 33.46 -7.48 2.11
N GLN A 69 34.43 -8.29 2.54
CA GLN A 69 34.92 -8.32 3.92
C GLN A 69 33.76 -8.58 4.92
N ASP A 70 33.50 -7.61 5.80
CA ASP A 70 32.46 -7.55 6.83
C ASP A 70 31.15 -6.91 6.36
N CYS A 71 31.02 -6.63 5.05
CA CYS A 71 29.82 -6.09 4.44
C CYS A 71 29.13 -7.13 3.57
N TYR A 72 27.83 -7.34 3.83
CA TYR A 72 26.99 -8.30 3.15
C TYR A 72 25.81 -7.58 2.51
N LEU A 73 25.66 -7.79 1.20
CA LEU A 73 24.51 -7.30 0.45
C LEU A 73 23.68 -8.45 -0.13
N ALA A 74 22.53 -8.77 0.46
CA ALA A 74 21.61 -9.78 -0.05
C ALA A 74 20.31 -9.18 -0.63
N HIS A 75 19.82 -9.80 -1.70
CA HIS A 75 18.62 -9.41 -2.43
C HIS A 75 17.76 -10.61 -2.78
N GLN A 76 16.45 -10.45 -2.67
CA GLN A 76 15.45 -11.38 -3.20
C GLN A 76 14.71 -10.66 -4.32
N ARG A 77 14.71 -11.23 -5.52
CA ARG A 77 14.27 -10.55 -6.72
C ARG A 77 12.87 -10.96 -7.15
N LEU A 78 12.08 -9.95 -7.47
CA LEU A 78 11.01 -10.05 -8.47
C LEU A 78 11.50 -9.42 -9.76
N ALA A 79 11.53 -10.22 -10.81
CA ALA A 79 11.82 -9.73 -12.14
C ALA A 79 10.57 -9.05 -12.73
N ILE A 80 10.54 -7.70 -12.71
CA ILE A 80 9.59 -6.85 -13.44
C ILE A 80 10.21 -6.27 -14.72
N VAL A 81 11.31 -5.53 -14.57
CA VAL A 81 12.05 -4.90 -15.68
C VAL A 81 13.37 -5.65 -15.91
N ASP A 82 13.66 -5.92 -17.17
CA ASP A 82 14.78 -6.74 -17.64
C ASP A 82 14.92 -8.07 -16.85
N PRO A 83 13.97 -9.00 -16.98
CA PRO A 83 14.02 -10.28 -16.27
C PRO A 83 15.31 -11.07 -16.53
N THR A 84 15.94 -10.88 -17.68
CA THR A 84 17.10 -11.66 -18.14
C THR A 84 18.44 -11.21 -17.57
N SER A 85 18.66 -9.91 -17.35
CA SER A 85 19.97 -9.41 -16.88
C SER A 85 19.93 -8.54 -15.63
N GLY A 86 18.75 -8.14 -15.14
CA GLY A 86 18.64 -7.25 -13.97
C GLY A 86 18.83 -7.91 -12.59
N ASP A 87 19.54 -9.04 -12.51
CA ASP A 87 19.81 -9.73 -11.23
C ASP A 87 20.63 -8.82 -10.30
N GLN A 88 20.28 -8.81 -9.01
CA GLN A 88 20.89 -7.92 -8.02
C GLN A 88 21.65 -8.70 -6.94
N PRO A 89 22.79 -8.20 -6.41
CA PRO A 89 23.22 -6.79 -6.44
C PRO A 89 23.67 -6.30 -7.83
N LEU A 90 23.40 -5.02 -8.11
CA LEU A 90 23.84 -4.31 -9.32
C LEU A 90 25.17 -3.60 -9.05
N TYR A 91 25.92 -3.32 -10.12
CA TYR A 91 27.29 -2.83 -10.03
C TYR A 91 27.55 -1.70 -11.02
N ASN A 92 28.46 -0.79 -10.69
CA ASN A 92 29.14 0.02 -11.71
C ASN A 92 30.12 -0.84 -12.56
N GLU A 93 30.81 -0.21 -13.51
CA GLU A 93 31.67 -0.87 -14.49
C GLU A 93 32.82 -1.64 -13.83
N ASP A 94 33.53 -1.05 -12.88
CA ASP A 94 34.67 -1.70 -12.21
C ASP A 94 34.25 -2.54 -10.99
N LYS A 95 32.94 -2.60 -10.69
CA LYS A 95 32.33 -3.31 -9.55
C LYS A 95 32.80 -2.79 -8.18
N THR A 96 33.28 -1.55 -8.11
CA THR A 96 33.64 -0.93 -6.84
C THR A 96 32.42 -0.35 -6.11
N VAL A 97 31.37 0.01 -6.85
CA VAL A 97 30.08 0.48 -6.33
C VAL A 97 29.02 -0.59 -6.55
N ILE A 98 28.35 -0.99 -5.47
CA ILE A 98 27.43 -2.13 -5.45
C ILE A 98 26.11 -1.66 -4.84
N VAL A 99 24.97 -1.96 -5.45
CA VAL A 99 23.66 -1.54 -4.95
C VAL A 99 22.65 -2.68 -4.96
N THR A 100 21.80 -2.69 -3.93
CA THR A 100 20.57 -3.49 -3.89
C THR A 100 19.38 -2.56 -3.77
N VAL A 101 18.33 -2.83 -4.54
CA VAL A 101 17.18 -1.94 -4.74
C VAL A 101 15.89 -2.75 -4.71
N ASN A 102 14.92 -2.28 -3.93
CA ASN A 102 13.54 -2.67 -3.97
C ASN A 102 12.75 -1.43 -4.41
N GLY A 103 12.37 -1.39 -5.68
CA GLY A 103 11.77 -0.21 -6.29
C GLY A 103 11.79 -0.22 -7.81
N GLU A 104 11.31 0.89 -8.36
CA GLU A 104 11.19 1.19 -9.78
C GLU A 104 11.61 2.64 -10.01
N ILE A 105 12.61 2.86 -10.87
CA ILE A 105 13.12 4.17 -11.27
C ILE A 105 12.53 4.52 -12.64
N TYR A 106 11.37 5.17 -12.64
CA TYR A 106 10.58 5.41 -13.84
C TYR A 106 11.25 6.33 -14.87
N ASN A 107 12.21 7.17 -14.44
CA ASN A 107 12.99 8.04 -15.33
C ASN A 107 14.36 7.44 -15.74
N HIS A 108 14.63 6.16 -15.51
CA HIS A 108 15.94 5.55 -15.77
C HIS A 108 16.45 5.75 -17.22
N LYS A 109 15.57 5.66 -18.23
CA LYS A 109 15.94 5.90 -19.65
C LYS A 109 16.43 7.33 -19.85
N GLN A 110 15.74 8.31 -19.26
CA GLN A 110 16.13 9.72 -19.32
C GLN A 110 17.48 9.94 -18.61
N LEU A 111 17.69 9.33 -17.45
CA LEU A 111 18.95 9.43 -16.71
C LEU A 111 20.13 8.85 -17.50
N ARG A 112 19.94 7.67 -18.11
CA ARG A 112 20.91 7.02 -19.01
C ARG A 112 21.28 7.94 -20.18
N GLU A 113 20.28 8.54 -20.81
CA GLU A 113 20.50 9.41 -21.96
C GLU A 113 21.03 10.81 -21.60
N GLU A 114 20.67 11.42 -20.49
CA GLU A 114 20.99 12.84 -20.22
C GLU A 114 22.17 13.02 -19.27
N LYS A 115 22.34 12.10 -18.31
CA LYS A 115 23.29 12.24 -17.20
C LYS A 115 24.42 11.22 -17.25
N LEU A 116 24.19 10.05 -17.84
CA LEU A 116 25.09 8.89 -17.74
C LEU A 116 25.60 8.38 -19.10
N LYS A 117 25.69 9.25 -20.11
CA LYS A 117 26.11 8.87 -21.48
C LYS A 117 27.51 8.24 -21.54
N SER A 118 28.39 8.58 -20.60
CA SER A 118 29.76 8.06 -20.48
C SER A 118 29.81 6.64 -19.92
N HIS A 119 28.74 6.17 -19.27
CA HIS A 119 28.73 4.89 -18.59
C HIS A 119 28.35 3.73 -19.50
N GLN A 120 28.91 2.57 -19.20
CA GLN A 120 28.60 1.30 -19.85
C GLN A 120 27.72 0.46 -18.93
N PHE A 121 26.43 0.49 -19.22
CA PHE A 121 25.44 -0.33 -18.52
C PHE A 121 25.55 -1.80 -18.95
N ARG A 122 25.46 -2.69 -17.97
CA ARG A 122 25.48 -4.14 -18.14
C ARG A 122 24.09 -4.75 -18.22
N THR A 123 23.09 -4.03 -17.71
CA THR A 123 21.71 -4.52 -17.61
C THR A 123 20.73 -3.51 -18.22
N GLY A 124 19.54 -4.01 -18.54
CA GLY A 124 18.37 -3.20 -18.85
C GLY A 124 17.60 -2.75 -17.61
N SER A 125 18.02 -3.16 -16.40
CA SER A 125 17.33 -2.81 -15.15
C SER A 125 17.30 -1.29 -14.96
N ASP A 126 16.12 -0.79 -14.64
CA ASP A 126 15.89 0.59 -14.25
C ASP A 126 16.75 1.01 -13.06
N CYS A 127 17.03 0.10 -12.14
CA CYS A 127 17.75 0.33 -10.89
C CYS A 127 19.28 0.50 -11.06
N GLU A 128 19.88 0.04 -12.16
CA GLU A 128 21.35 0.11 -12.35
C GLU A 128 21.87 1.55 -12.40
N VAL A 129 21.02 2.50 -12.79
CA VAL A 129 21.37 3.93 -12.82
C VAL A 129 21.84 4.46 -11.47
N ILE A 130 21.43 3.83 -10.35
CA ILE A 130 21.80 4.27 -9.00
C ILE A 130 23.31 4.14 -8.76
N ALA A 131 23.93 3.04 -9.20
CA ALA A 131 25.37 2.82 -9.01
C ALA A 131 26.20 3.88 -9.76
N HIS A 132 25.81 4.17 -11.01
CA HIS A 132 26.51 5.17 -11.84
C HIS A 132 26.22 6.61 -11.40
N LEU A 133 24.99 6.92 -10.95
CA LEU A 133 24.68 8.24 -10.40
C LEU A 133 25.48 8.55 -9.13
N TYR A 134 25.67 7.55 -8.26
CA TYR A 134 26.53 7.70 -7.09
C TYR A 134 27.99 7.97 -7.49
N GLU A 135 28.49 7.31 -8.54
CA GLU A 135 29.84 7.53 -9.04
C GLU A 135 30.07 8.97 -9.53
N GLU A 136 29.11 9.54 -10.27
CA GLU A 136 29.21 10.90 -10.84
C GLU A 136 28.88 12.02 -9.84
N TYR A 137 27.92 11.79 -8.93
CA TYR A 137 27.34 12.84 -8.10
C TYR A 137 27.46 12.60 -6.59
N GLY A 138 28.11 11.52 -6.16
CA GLY A 138 28.27 11.18 -4.75
C GLY A 138 26.92 10.95 -4.06
N GLU A 139 26.62 11.68 -2.98
CA GLU A 139 25.38 11.50 -2.21
C GLU A 139 24.22 12.39 -2.68
N ASP A 140 24.45 13.30 -3.63
CA ASP A 140 23.49 14.34 -4.02
C ASP A 140 22.58 13.95 -5.21
N PHE A 141 22.60 12.69 -5.65
CA PHE A 141 21.81 12.22 -6.79
C PHE A 141 20.38 11.81 -6.46
N VAL A 142 20.04 11.58 -5.19
CA VAL A 142 18.79 10.89 -4.83
C VAL A 142 17.55 11.63 -5.31
N ASP A 143 17.56 12.97 -5.29
CA ASP A 143 16.42 13.76 -5.81
C ASP A 143 16.30 13.75 -7.35
N MET A 144 17.33 13.29 -8.06
CA MET A 144 17.25 13.05 -9.51
C MET A 144 16.41 11.81 -9.84
N LEU A 145 16.20 10.92 -8.87
CA LEU A 145 15.39 9.73 -9.03
C LEU A 145 13.90 10.09 -9.03
N ASP A 146 13.19 9.54 -10.00
CA ASP A 146 11.75 9.65 -10.11
C ASP A 146 11.15 8.25 -10.09
N GLY A 147 10.73 7.83 -8.89
CA GLY A 147 10.47 6.43 -8.62
C GLY A 147 9.90 6.18 -7.23
N MET A 148 9.55 4.92 -7.00
CA MET A 148 9.38 4.38 -5.65
C MET A 148 10.57 3.46 -5.39
N PHE A 149 11.30 3.64 -4.30
CA PHE A 149 12.54 2.92 -4.09
C PHE A 149 12.96 2.92 -2.63
N SER A 150 13.56 1.81 -2.24
CA SER A 150 14.44 1.70 -1.10
C SER A 150 15.69 1.02 -1.60
N PHE A 151 16.85 1.58 -1.31
CA PHE A 151 18.11 0.99 -1.72
C PHE A 151 19.17 1.13 -0.65
N VAL A 152 20.17 0.28 -0.75
CA VAL A 152 21.43 0.45 -0.04
C VAL A 152 22.56 0.15 -0.99
N LEU A 153 23.58 0.98 -0.92
CA LEU A 153 24.74 0.99 -1.77
C LEU A 153 26.00 0.90 -0.91
N LEU A 154 26.96 0.10 -1.35
CA LEU A 154 28.30 -0.04 -0.77
C LEU A 154 29.33 0.45 -1.78
N ASP A 155 30.20 1.35 -1.34
CA ASP A 155 31.44 1.72 -2.02
C ASP A 155 32.60 0.96 -1.38
N THR A 156 33.17 0.02 -2.13
CA THR A 156 34.28 -0.84 -1.66
C THR A 156 35.62 -0.12 -1.58
N ARG A 157 35.76 1.06 -2.17
CA ARG A 157 37.04 1.82 -2.19
C ARG A 157 37.40 2.34 -0.80
N ASP A 158 36.39 2.75 -0.05
CA ASP A 158 36.54 3.28 1.32
C ASP A 158 35.62 2.59 2.34
N LYS A 159 34.92 1.51 1.94
CA LYS A 159 33.92 0.77 2.72
C LYS A 159 32.75 1.63 3.21
N SER A 160 32.52 2.78 2.60
CA SER A 160 31.36 3.59 2.93
C SER A 160 30.09 2.99 2.33
N PHE A 161 28.97 3.28 2.95
CA PHE A 161 27.67 2.84 2.49
C PHE A 161 26.63 3.91 2.70
N ILE A 162 25.65 3.92 1.81
CA ILE A 162 24.48 4.78 1.91
C ILE A 162 23.22 3.94 1.81
N ALA A 163 22.16 4.39 2.48
CA ALA A 163 20.82 3.86 2.30
C ALA A 163 19.87 5.02 2.02
N ALA A 164 18.90 4.85 1.12
CA ALA A 164 17.91 5.87 0.87
C ALA A 164 16.53 5.28 0.63
N ARG A 165 15.50 6.07 0.95
CA ARG A 165 14.09 5.73 0.78
C ARG A 165 13.38 6.84 0.03
N ASP A 166 12.44 6.46 -0.85
CA ASP A 166 11.68 7.36 -1.69
C ASP A 166 10.93 8.45 -0.91
N ALA A 167 10.52 9.48 -1.64
CA ALA A 167 9.96 10.73 -1.14
C ALA A 167 8.83 10.56 -0.12
N ILE A 168 7.94 9.59 -0.34
CA ILE A 168 6.71 9.38 0.45
C ILE A 168 6.81 8.14 1.33
N GLY A 169 7.72 7.22 1.03
CA GLY A 169 7.88 5.94 1.72
C GLY A 169 6.94 4.87 1.19
N ILE A 170 6.71 4.88 -0.14
CA ILE A 170 5.91 3.89 -0.87
C ILE A 170 6.51 2.50 -0.68
N THR A 171 7.83 2.39 -0.78
CA THR A 171 8.56 1.16 -0.45
C THR A 171 8.93 1.17 1.04
N PRO A 172 8.89 0.02 1.74
CA PRO A 172 9.30 -0.08 3.12
C PRO A 172 10.82 -0.29 3.23
N LEU A 173 11.41 0.33 4.25
CA LEU A 173 12.80 0.13 4.64
C LEU A 173 12.91 0.36 6.16
N TYR A 174 13.72 -0.46 6.81
CA TYR A 174 14.03 -0.42 8.23
C TYR A 174 15.55 -0.38 8.40
N MET A 175 15.98 0.23 9.50
CA MET A 175 17.38 0.30 9.92
C MET A 175 17.51 -0.26 11.34
N GLY A 176 18.52 -1.08 11.59
CA GLY A 176 18.75 -1.73 12.88
C GLY A 176 20.22 -1.75 13.30
N TRP A 177 20.44 -2.04 14.57
CA TRP A 177 21.76 -2.14 15.18
C TRP A 177 21.90 -3.43 15.98
N GLY A 178 22.91 -4.22 15.63
CA GLY A 178 23.30 -5.43 16.34
C GLY A 178 24.13 -5.14 17.60
N LEU A 179 24.15 -6.08 18.54
CA LEU A 179 24.95 -5.97 19.78
C LEU A 179 26.47 -5.98 19.52
N ASP A 180 26.88 -6.49 18.37
CA ASP A 180 28.25 -6.49 17.88
C ASP A 180 28.67 -5.16 17.22
N GLY A 181 27.77 -4.19 17.15
CA GLY A 181 27.98 -2.89 16.50
C GLY A 181 27.67 -2.86 15.01
N SER A 182 27.18 -3.97 14.44
CA SER A 182 26.77 -4.03 13.04
C SER A 182 25.55 -3.15 12.75
N VAL A 183 25.51 -2.58 11.55
CA VAL A 183 24.38 -1.80 11.05
C VAL A 183 23.62 -2.62 10.02
N TRP A 184 22.31 -2.69 10.18
CA TRP A 184 21.44 -3.49 9.35
C TRP A 184 20.42 -2.65 8.61
N PHE A 185 20.11 -3.07 7.39
CA PHE A 185 19.00 -2.51 6.62
C PHE A 185 18.15 -3.64 6.07
N SER A 186 16.83 -3.47 6.12
CA SER A 186 15.94 -4.46 5.53
C SER A 186 14.59 -3.90 5.12
N SER A 187 13.95 -4.49 4.10
CA SER A 187 12.62 -4.07 3.66
C SER A 187 11.52 -4.31 4.70
N GLU A 188 11.67 -5.29 5.58
CA GLU A 188 10.67 -5.64 6.61
C GLU A 188 11.35 -5.89 7.97
N MET A 189 10.71 -5.48 9.07
CA MET A 189 11.33 -5.58 10.41
C MET A 189 11.53 -7.02 10.89
N LYS A 190 10.79 -7.98 10.35
CA LYS A 190 10.95 -9.43 10.63
C LYS A 190 12.34 -9.95 10.33
N ALA A 191 13.06 -9.30 9.40
CA ALA A 191 14.44 -9.62 9.08
C ALA A 191 15.45 -9.06 10.09
N LEU A 192 15.04 -8.07 10.89
CA LEU A 192 15.86 -7.41 11.91
C LEU A 192 15.51 -7.88 13.33
N SER A 193 14.29 -8.39 13.52
CA SER A 193 13.70 -8.59 14.84
C SER A 193 14.50 -9.54 15.73
N ASP A 194 15.18 -10.54 15.17
CA ASP A 194 15.96 -11.51 15.96
C ASP A 194 17.36 -10.96 16.28
N ASP A 195 18.01 -10.32 15.31
CA ASP A 195 19.44 -9.99 15.34
C ASP A 195 19.74 -8.55 15.81
N CYS A 196 18.78 -7.63 15.71
CA CYS A 196 18.92 -6.25 16.16
C CYS A 196 18.27 -6.05 17.53
N GLU A 197 18.99 -5.38 18.44
CA GLU A 197 18.42 -4.98 19.74
C GLU A 197 17.52 -3.74 19.56
N ARG A 198 17.97 -2.82 18.70
CA ARG A 198 17.22 -1.62 18.32
C ARG A 198 17.05 -1.61 16.81
N PHE A 199 15.85 -1.25 16.35
CA PHE A 199 15.58 -0.94 14.95
C PHE A 199 14.44 0.07 14.84
N MET A 200 14.35 0.71 13.68
CA MET A 200 13.33 1.71 13.38
C MET A 200 12.95 1.66 11.90
N SER A 201 11.76 2.17 11.58
CA SER A 201 11.40 2.49 10.19
C SER A 201 12.36 3.55 9.66
N PHE A 202 12.98 3.29 8.51
CA PHE A 202 13.84 4.25 7.82
C PHE A 202 12.96 5.38 7.28
N LEU A 203 13.29 6.63 7.57
CA LEU A 203 12.40 7.76 7.28
C LEU A 203 12.22 8.00 5.78
N PRO A 204 10.98 8.23 5.29
CA PRO A 204 10.74 8.62 3.90
C PRO A 204 11.47 9.90 3.49
N GLY A 205 11.95 9.98 2.26
CA GLY A 205 12.64 11.17 1.73
C GLY A 205 13.96 11.47 2.42
N HIS A 206 14.62 10.45 2.99
CA HIS A 206 15.93 10.55 3.63
C HIS A 206 16.98 9.67 2.95
N ILE A 207 18.23 10.04 3.17
CA ILE A 207 19.45 9.28 2.91
C ILE A 207 20.20 9.13 4.24
N TYR A 208 20.78 7.96 4.49
CA TYR A 208 21.75 7.72 5.54
C TYR A 208 23.13 7.57 4.90
N SER A 209 24.15 8.19 5.47
CA SER A 209 25.54 8.01 5.05
C SER A 209 26.39 7.50 6.21
N SER A 210 27.13 6.42 5.98
CA SER A 210 28.07 5.91 6.99
C SER A 210 29.26 6.83 7.24
N LYS A 211 29.59 7.74 6.31
CA LYS A 211 30.66 8.74 6.49
C LYS A 211 30.28 9.78 7.54
N GLN A 212 29.02 10.16 7.58
CA GLN A 212 28.50 11.19 8.48
C GLN A 212 27.78 10.59 9.70
N GLY A 213 27.28 9.37 9.59
CA GLY A 213 26.53 8.68 10.64
C GLY A 213 25.13 9.25 10.88
N GLU A 214 24.58 10.03 9.95
CA GLU A 214 23.31 10.74 10.12
C GLU A 214 22.29 10.48 8.99
N LEU A 215 21.01 10.62 9.33
CA LEU A 215 19.91 10.67 8.37
C LEU A 215 19.70 12.11 7.90
N ARG A 216 19.87 12.35 6.60
CA ARG A 216 19.63 13.65 5.95
C ARG A 216 18.41 13.58 5.07
N ARG A 217 17.54 14.59 5.17
CA ARG A 217 16.36 14.70 4.33
C ARG A 217 16.72 15.30 2.97
N TRP A 218 16.42 14.60 1.89
CA TRP A 218 16.63 15.09 0.53
C TRP A 218 15.34 15.64 -0.13
N TYR A 219 14.16 15.22 0.34
CA TYR A 219 12.87 15.67 -0.22
C TYR A 219 12.18 16.70 0.69
N ASN A 220 12.05 17.94 0.19
CA ASN A 220 11.52 19.09 0.94
C ASN A 220 10.60 19.99 0.09
N PRO A 221 9.47 19.49 -0.42
CA PRO A 221 8.52 20.31 -1.19
C PRO A 221 7.81 21.34 -0.28
N PRO A 222 7.23 22.42 -0.84
CA PRO A 222 6.59 23.48 -0.04
C PRO A 222 5.50 22.98 0.93
N TRP A 223 4.70 22.00 0.50
CA TRP A 223 3.65 21.39 1.34
C TRP A 223 4.22 20.65 2.56
N PHE A 224 5.48 20.21 2.52
CA PHE A 224 6.11 19.55 3.66
C PHE A 224 6.25 20.51 4.85
N SER A 225 6.52 21.79 4.58
CA SER A 225 6.57 22.87 5.58
C SER A 225 5.18 23.45 5.90
N GLU A 226 4.10 22.79 5.45
CA GLU A 226 2.71 23.20 5.68
C GLU A 226 2.41 24.63 5.16
N GLN A 227 3.16 25.07 4.14
CA GLN A 227 2.93 26.36 3.49
C GLN A 227 1.60 26.31 2.74
N ILE A 228 0.63 27.12 3.18
CA ILE A 228 -0.68 27.20 2.54
C ILE A 228 -0.53 27.77 1.13
N PRO A 229 -0.90 27.02 0.08
CA PRO A 229 -0.73 27.46 -1.28
C PRO A 229 -1.94 28.28 -1.75
N SER A 230 -1.79 28.97 -2.87
CA SER A 230 -2.81 29.87 -3.44
C SER A 230 -2.99 29.71 -4.95
N THR A 231 -2.43 28.64 -5.56
CA THR A 231 -2.53 28.45 -7.01
C THR A 231 -3.99 28.14 -7.40
N PRO A 232 -4.56 28.87 -8.37
CA PRO A 232 -5.91 28.61 -8.86
C PRO A 232 -6.05 27.17 -9.39
N TYR A 233 -7.22 26.57 -9.17
CA TYR A 233 -7.54 25.26 -9.72
C TYR A 233 -7.74 25.33 -11.25
N ASP A 234 -7.03 24.48 -11.98
CA ASP A 234 -7.24 24.22 -13.40
C ASP A 234 -7.48 22.70 -13.61
N PRO A 235 -8.67 22.29 -14.06
CA PRO A 235 -8.99 20.86 -14.28
C PRO A 235 -8.07 20.21 -15.31
N ARG A 236 -7.60 20.94 -16.32
CA ARG A 236 -6.75 20.39 -17.38
C ARG A 236 -5.35 20.11 -16.86
N VAL A 237 -4.77 21.05 -16.11
CA VAL A 237 -3.45 20.86 -15.49
C VAL A 237 -3.46 19.66 -14.55
N LEU A 238 -4.51 19.51 -13.73
CA LEU A 238 -4.62 18.39 -12.80
C LEU A 238 -4.81 17.05 -13.53
N ARG A 239 -5.68 17.00 -14.55
CA ARG A 239 -5.88 15.80 -15.37
C ARG A 239 -4.60 15.40 -16.09
N GLU A 240 -3.95 16.33 -16.77
CA GLU A 240 -2.71 16.06 -17.52
C GLU A 240 -1.58 15.62 -16.57
N ALA A 241 -1.52 16.17 -15.35
CA ALA A 241 -0.57 15.72 -14.33
C ALA A 241 -0.85 14.28 -13.87
N PHE A 242 -2.12 13.93 -13.64
CA PHE A 242 -2.50 12.57 -13.24
C PHE A 242 -2.27 11.56 -14.37
N GLU A 243 -2.63 11.95 -15.60
CA GLU A 243 -2.31 11.19 -16.80
C GLU A 243 -0.80 11.02 -16.90
N LYS A 244 0.01 12.07 -16.71
CA LYS A 244 1.49 11.99 -16.66
C LYS A 244 2.02 11.00 -15.62
N ALA A 245 1.42 10.98 -14.43
CA ALA A 245 1.77 10.06 -13.37
C ALA A 245 1.48 8.60 -13.73
N CYS A 246 0.40 8.34 -14.47
CA CYS A 246 0.09 7.02 -15.01
C CYS A 246 0.90 6.70 -16.28
N PHE A 247 1.14 7.72 -17.11
CA PHE A 247 1.51 7.66 -18.51
C PHE A 247 2.37 8.85 -18.95
N ARG A 248 3.57 8.64 -19.51
CA ARG A 248 4.31 9.74 -20.11
C ARG A 248 3.97 9.83 -21.61
N PRO A 249 3.59 11.00 -22.15
CA PRO A 249 3.48 11.18 -23.61
C PRO A 249 4.83 10.94 -24.28
N PRO A 250 4.86 10.49 -25.55
CA PRO A 250 6.09 10.08 -26.19
C PRO A 250 7.04 11.28 -26.33
N TYR A 251 8.32 11.03 -26.05
CA TYR A 251 9.36 12.01 -26.36
C TYR A 251 9.47 12.12 -27.88
N ILE A 252 9.14 13.28 -28.45
CA ILE A 252 9.33 13.50 -29.88
C ILE A 252 10.84 13.56 -30.14
N ARG A 253 11.43 12.48 -30.67
CA ARG A 253 12.72 12.54 -31.36
C ARG A 253 12.47 13.07 -32.77
N PHE A 254 13.05 14.22 -33.12
CA PHE A 254 13.37 14.51 -34.51
C PHE A 254 14.59 13.66 -34.89
N SER A 255 14.37 12.47 -35.43
CA SER A 255 15.41 11.70 -36.12
C SER A 255 15.36 12.02 -37.62
N SER A 256 16.51 12.29 -38.23
CA SER A 256 16.67 12.71 -39.63
C SER A 256 16.52 11.55 -40.65
N CYS A 257 15.73 10.53 -40.36
CA CYS A 257 15.39 9.46 -41.30
C CYS A 257 13.93 9.05 -41.10
N PHE A 258 13.22 8.83 -42.20
CA PHE A 258 11.78 8.62 -42.32
C PHE A 258 11.24 7.42 -41.49
N SER A 259 11.00 7.62 -40.19
CA SER A 259 9.98 6.92 -39.38
C SER A 259 9.88 7.60 -38.00
N VAL A 260 8.71 8.18 -37.70
CA VAL A 260 8.41 8.72 -36.37
C VAL A 260 7.81 7.60 -35.53
N ASP A 261 8.66 6.84 -34.84
CA ASP A 261 8.19 5.89 -33.82
C ASP A 261 7.93 6.66 -32.50
N THR A 262 6.89 7.48 -32.46
CA THR A 262 6.38 8.08 -31.21
C THR A 262 5.55 7.03 -30.45
N LEU A 263 6.22 6.04 -29.88
CA LEU A 263 5.58 5.11 -28.94
C LEU A 263 5.75 5.65 -27.52
N ALA A 264 4.62 5.83 -26.86
CA ALA A 264 4.59 6.44 -25.55
C ALA A 264 4.94 5.41 -24.47
N VAL A 265 6.04 5.65 -23.76
CA VAL A 265 6.51 4.80 -22.66
C VAL A 265 5.80 5.27 -21.38
N LEU A 266 4.84 4.48 -20.94
CA LEU A 266 4.03 4.71 -19.74
C LEU A 266 4.90 4.69 -18.48
N LYS A 267 5.00 5.81 -17.76
CA LYS A 267 5.85 5.96 -16.55
C LYS A 267 5.68 4.78 -15.58
N ARG A 268 4.43 4.44 -15.21
CA ARG A 268 4.11 3.34 -14.28
C ARG A 268 3.62 2.06 -14.95
N LEU A 269 3.53 1.99 -16.28
CA LEU A 269 3.40 0.70 -17.01
C LEU A 269 4.73 0.25 -17.62
N MET A 270 5.86 0.79 -17.15
CA MET A 270 7.20 0.27 -17.40
C MET A 270 7.30 -1.16 -16.84
N THR A 271 7.12 -2.18 -17.67
CA THR A 271 7.09 -3.58 -17.23
C THR A 271 7.35 -4.51 -18.40
N ASP A 272 8.09 -5.60 -18.17
CA ASP A 272 8.33 -6.68 -19.12
C ASP A 272 7.54 -7.95 -18.73
N VAL A 273 6.49 -7.81 -17.92
CA VAL A 273 5.71 -8.92 -17.36
C VAL A 273 4.20 -8.59 -17.27
N PRO A 274 3.32 -9.60 -17.14
CA PRO A 274 1.88 -9.35 -17.00
C PRO A 274 1.54 -8.48 -15.79
N PHE A 275 0.67 -7.50 -16.02
CA PHE A 275 0.21 -6.54 -15.01
C PHE A 275 -1.32 -6.39 -15.02
N GLY A 276 -1.87 -5.69 -14.02
CA GLY A 276 -3.27 -5.27 -14.03
C GLY A 276 -3.57 -4.10 -13.11
N VAL A 277 -4.83 -3.92 -12.74
CA VAL A 277 -5.27 -2.82 -11.85
C VAL A 277 -6.20 -3.37 -10.76
N LEU A 278 -5.99 -2.92 -9.52
CA LEU A 278 -6.95 -3.15 -8.44
C LEU A 278 -8.15 -2.21 -8.63
N LEU A 279 -9.35 -2.77 -8.79
CA LEU A 279 -10.57 -2.03 -9.10
C LEU A 279 -11.65 -2.32 -8.06
N SER A 280 -11.93 -1.35 -7.19
CA SER A 280 -12.99 -1.44 -6.17
C SER A 280 -14.32 -0.82 -6.61
N GLY A 281 -14.35 -0.13 -7.76
CA GLY A 281 -15.52 0.66 -8.17
C GLY A 281 -15.70 1.98 -7.40
N GLY A 282 -14.78 2.30 -6.49
CA GLY A 282 -14.63 3.65 -5.94
C GLY A 282 -13.96 4.59 -6.94
N LEU A 283 -14.07 5.90 -6.74
CA LEU A 283 -13.51 6.93 -7.64
C LEU A 283 -12.05 6.66 -8.02
N ASP A 284 -11.20 6.42 -7.03
CA ASP A 284 -9.75 6.50 -7.19
C ASP A 284 -9.21 5.35 -8.04
N SER A 285 -9.59 4.11 -7.69
CA SER A 285 -9.23 2.91 -8.45
C SER A 285 -9.86 2.91 -9.85
N SER A 286 -11.07 3.45 -9.98
CA SER A 286 -11.77 3.59 -11.27
C SER A 286 -11.06 4.57 -12.21
N LEU A 287 -10.58 5.71 -11.70
CA LEU A 287 -9.78 6.66 -12.49
C LEU A 287 -8.46 6.04 -12.94
N VAL A 288 -7.76 5.33 -12.06
CA VAL A 288 -6.53 4.60 -12.42
C VAL A 288 -6.82 3.58 -13.54
N ALA A 289 -7.88 2.78 -13.39
CA ALA A 289 -8.25 1.77 -14.39
C ALA A 289 -8.67 2.40 -15.74
N ALA A 290 -9.46 3.48 -15.71
CA ALA A 290 -9.90 4.18 -16.91
C ALA A 290 -8.74 4.82 -17.68
N VAL A 291 -7.81 5.47 -16.97
CA VAL A 291 -6.60 6.04 -17.57
C VAL A 291 -5.72 4.91 -18.12
N ALA A 292 -5.45 3.86 -17.33
CA ALA A 292 -4.65 2.73 -17.78
C ALA A 292 -5.22 2.06 -19.04
N ALA A 293 -6.54 1.79 -19.08
CA ALA A 293 -7.19 1.19 -20.23
C ALA A 293 -7.09 2.06 -21.49
N ARG A 294 -7.29 3.38 -21.34
CA ARG A 294 -7.25 4.35 -22.45
C ARG A 294 -5.88 4.43 -23.12
N TYR A 295 -4.80 4.35 -22.34
CA TYR A 295 -3.44 4.46 -22.86
C TYR A 295 -2.80 3.11 -23.19
N LEU A 296 -3.24 2.00 -22.57
CA LEU A 296 -2.74 0.66 -22.89
C LEU A 296 -2.92 0.35 -24.38
N ALA A 297 -4.10 0.67 -24.95
CA ALA A 297 -4.44 0.37 -26.35
C ALA A 297 -3.42 0.90 -27.38
N ASN A 298 -2.64 1.94 -27.06
CA ASN A 298 -1.66 2.57 -27.94
C ASN A 298 -0.21 2.40 -27.46
N SER A 299 0.07 1.43 -26.60
CA SER A 299 1.39 1.25 -25.96
C SER A 299 2.15 0.03 -26.48
N GLU A 300 3.48 0.06 -26.32
CA GLU A 300 4.36 -1.09 -26.59
C GLU A 300 3.95 -2.33 -25.76
N VAL A 301 3.52 -2.12 -24.51
CA VAL A 301 3.09 -3.18 -23.60
C VAL A 301 1.88 -3.94 -24.15
N ALA A 302 0.97 -3.27 -24.85
CA ALA A 302 -0.17 -3.95 -25.48
C ALA A 302 0.23 -4.88 -26.62
N SER A 303 1.34 -4.60 -27.31
CA SER A 303 1.88 -5.50 -28.34
C SER A 303 2.47 -6.79 -27.73
N GLN A 304 2.96 -6.71 -26.49
CA GLN A 304 3.57 -7.84 -25.79
C GLN A 304 2.54 -8.69 -25.03
N TRP A 305 1.61 -8.05 -24.32
CA TRP A 305 0.70 -8.71 -23.36
C TRP A 305 -0.79 -8.63 -23.73
N GLY A 306 -1.11 -8.03 -24.87
CA GLY A 306 -2.47 -7.79 -25.33
C GLY A 306 -3.01 -6.42 -24.91
N SER A 307 -4.00 -5.93 -25.66
CA SER A 307 -4.59 -4.61 -25.48
C SER A 307 -5.69 -4.56 -24.41
N GLN A 308 -6.16 -5.72 -23.92
CA GLN A 308 -7.22 -5.78 -22.92
C GLN A 308 -6.63 -5.80 -21.50
N LEU A 309 -6.88 -4.72 -20.75
CA LEU A 309 -6.42 -4.59 -19.37
C LEU A 309 -7.16 -5.56 -18.43
N HIS A 310 -6.41 -6.22 -17.54
CA HIS A 310 -6.97 -7.05 -16.47
C HIS A 310 -7.26 -6.21 -15.23
N THR A 311 -8.46 -6.35 -14.65
CA THR A 311 -8.86 -5.67 -13.41
C THR A 311 -9.26 -6.68 -12.35
N PHE A 312 -8.94 -6.39 -11.08
CA PHE A 312 -9.14 -7.31 -9.96
C PHE A 312 -9.93 -6.64 -8.84
N CYS A 313 -10.97 -7.32 -8.36
CA CYS A 313 -11.74 -6.91 -7.19
C CYS A 313 -11.84 -8.09 -6.21
N ILE A 314 -11.96 -7.79 -4.92
CA ILE A 314 -12.28 -8.77 -3.89
C ILE A 314 -13.36 -8.24 -2.95
N GLY A 315 -14.26 -9.11 -2.52
CA GLY A 315 -15.28 -8.77 -1.54
C GLY A 315 -15.97 -10.02 -1.00
N LEU A 316 -16.77 -9.82 0.04
CA LEU A 316 -17.77 -10.81 0.42
C LEU A 316 -18.84 -10.89 -0.68
N LYS A 317 -19.50 -12.03 -0.79
CA LYS A 317 -20.53 -12.24 -1.81
C LYS A 317 -21.63 -11.17 -1.69
N GLY A 318 -21.85 -10.44 -2.78
CA GLY A 318 -22.85 -9.37 -2.84
C GLY A 318 -22.40 -8.03 -2.27
N SER A 319 -21.09 -7.83 -2.02
CA SER A 319 -20.63 -6.55 -1.48
C SER A 319 -20.81 -5.38 -2.47
N PRO A 320 -20.98 -4.15 -1.96
CA PRO A 320 -21.12 -2.95 -2.81
C PRO A 320 -19.95 -2.74 -3.77
N ASP A 321 -18.72 -3.04 -3.34
CA ASP A 321 -17.52 -2.89 -4.18
C ASP A 321 -17.53 -3.84 -5.37
N LEU A 322 -17.97 -5.10 -5.21
CA LEU A 322 -18.04 -6.04 -6.32
C LEU A 322 -19.00 -5.55 -7.42
N LYS A 323 -20.17 -5.06 -7.02
CA LYS A 323 -21.17 -4.52 -7.95
C LYS A 323 -20.64 -3.31 -8.72
N ALA A 324 -20.03 -2.36 -8.01
CA ALA A 324 -19.51 -1.15 -8.64
C ALA A 324 -18.26 -1.42 -9.49
N ALA A 325 -17.37 -2.30 -9.05
CA ALA A 325 -16.19 -2.69 -9.82
C ALA A 325 -16.60 -3.36 -11.14
N ARG A 326 -17.62 -4.23 -11.12
CA ARG A 326 -18.20 -4.84 -12.32
C ARG A 326 -18.71 -3.78 -13.30
N GLU A 327 -19.50 -2.83 -12.82
CA GLU A 327 -20.05 -1.76 -13.65
C GLU A 327 -18.94 -0.92 -14.31
N VAL A 328 -17.92 -0.54 -13.55
CA VAL A 328 -16.78 0.20 -14.10
C VAL A 328 -16.03 -0.64 -15.11
N ALA A 329 -15.79 -1.92 -14.81
CA ALA A 329 -15.08 -2.83 -15.68
C ALA A 329 -15.79 -3.05 -17.03
N ASP A 330 -17.11 -3.18 -17.00
CA ASP A 330 -17.96 -3.32 -18.20
C ASP A 330 -17.93 -2.02 -19.03
N TYR A 331 -17.97 -0.85 -18.38
CA TYR A 331 -17.90 0.45 -19.06
C TYR A 331 -16.56 0.68 -19.77
N ILE A 332 -15.43 0.36 -19.10
CA ILE A 332 -14.08 0.58 -19.67
C ILE A 332 -13.60 -0.59 -20.55
N GLY A 333 -14.32 -1.72 -20.58
CA GLY A 333 -14.01 -2.88 -21.43
C GLY A 333 -12.86 -3.77 -20.91
N THR A 334 -12.64 -3.84 -19.59
CA THR A 334 -11.57 -4.66 -19.01
C THR A 334 -11.92 -6.14 -18.87
N ARG A 335 -10.90 -7.00 -18.83
CA ARG A 335 -11.06 -8.39 -18.40
C ARG A 335 -11.12 -8.42 -16.87
N HIS A 336 -12.34 -8.42 -16.34
CA HIS A 336 -12.58 -8.31 -14.91
C HIS A 336 -12.54 -9.67 -14.19
N HIS A 337 -11.78 -9.70 -13.09
CA HIS A 337 -11.67 -10.84 -12.18
C HIS A 337 -12.26 -10.45 -10.83
N GLU A 338 -13.35 -11.11 -10.48
CA GLU A 338 -14.05 -10.90 -9.22
C GLU A 338 -13.74 -12.07 -8.29
N PHE A 339 -13.09 -11.77 -7.17
CA PHE A 339 -12.77 -12.74 -6.16
C PHE A 339 -13.68 -12.62 -4.96
N HIS A 340 -14.04 -13.78 -4.43
CA HIS A 340 -14.79 -13.88 -3.18
C HIS A 340 -13.88 -14.40 -2.06
N PHE A 341 -14.16 -13.96 -0.84
CA PHE A 341 -13.69 -14.61 0.38
C PHE A 341 -14.86 -14.70 1.37
N THR A 342 -14.70 -15.54 2.38
CA THR A 342 -15.61 -15.67 3.52
C THR A 342 -15.03 -14.98 4.74
N VAL A 343 -15.89 -14.61 5.69
CA VAL A 343 -15.45 -14.05 6.97
C VAL A 343 -14.46 -15.00 7.67
N GLN A 344 -14.71 -16.31 7.61
CA GLN A 344 -13.82 -17.30 8.21
C GLN A 344 -12.45 -17.34 7.54
N GLU A 345 -12.37 -17.35 6.20
CA GLU A 345 -11.09 -17.25 5.48
C GLU A 345 -10.33 -15.96 5.83
N GLY A 346 -11.04 -14.86 6.07
CA GLY A 346 -10.45 -13.62 6.55
C GLY A 346 -9.88 -13.75 7.98
N ILE A 347 -10.65 -14.34 8.91
CA ILE A 347 -10.23 -14.57 10.30
C ILE A 347 -9.00 -15.50 10.35
N ASP A 348 -9.03 -16.59 9.58
CA ASP A 348 -7.94 -17.57 9.51
C ASP A 348 -6.64 -16.96 8.98
N ALA A 349 -6.74 -15.92 8.14
CA ALA A 349 -5.58 -15.22 7.58
C ALA A 349 -4.99 -14.15 8.52
N LEU A 350 -5.67 -13.76 9.61
CA LEU A 350 -5.24 -12.63 10.46
C LEU A 350 -3.82 -12.77 11.01
N GLU A 351 -3.43 -13.99 11.38
CA GLU A 351 -2.09 -14.24 11.93
C GLU A 351 -1.00 -13.98 10.89
N GLU A 352 -1.17 -14.50 9.67
CA GLU A 352 -0.24 -14.25 8.55
C GLU A 352 -0.26 -12.78 8.12
N VAL A 353 -1.44 -12.14 8.08
CA VAL A 353 -1.56 -10.72 7.76
C VAL A 353 -0.77 -9.89 8.76
N ILE A 354 -0.94 -10.08 10.06
CA ILE A 354 -0.21 -9.30 11.07
C ILE A 354 1.30 -9.55 10.98
N TYR A 355 1.74 -10.79 10.73
CA TYR A 355 3.14 -11.10 10.48
C TYR A 355 3.71 -10.36 9.26
N HIS A 356 2.96 -10.33 8.15
CA HIS A 356 3.42 -9.68 6.92
C HIS A 356 3.39 -8.15 7.01
N ILE A 357 2.30 -7.56 7.52
CA ILE A 357 2.15 -6.09 7.58
C ILE A 357 3.00 -5.48 8.69
N GLU A 358 3.27 -6.23 9.76
CA GLU A 358 4.10 -5.81 10.89
C GLU A 358 3.48 -4.65 11.68
N THR A 359 2.17 -4.72 11.92
CA THR A 359 1.41 -3.72 12.68
C THR A 359 0.31 -4.38 13.51
N TYR A 360 -0.14 -3.67 14.55
CA TYR A 360 -1.34 -4.00 15.32
C TYR A 360 -2.45 -2.93 15.17
N ASP A 361 -2.30 -2.01 14.21
CA ASP A 361 -3.34 -1.01 13.91
C ASP A 361 -4.60 -1.68 13.34
N VAL A 362 -5.75 -1.42 13.98
CA VAL A 362 -7.03 -2.05 13.67
C VAL A 362 -7.48 -1.74 12.24
N THR A 363 -7.40 -0.48 11.83
CA THR A 363 -7.83 -0.04 10.49
C THR A 363 -6.99 -0.70 9.40
N THR A 364 -5.68 -0.71 9.61
CA THR A 364 -4.72 -1.28 8.67
C THR A 364 -4.93 -2.78 8.54
N ILE A 365 -5.12 -3.53 9.63
CA ILE A 365 -5.36 -4.99 9.58
C ILE A 365 -6.68 -5.33 8.88
N ARG A 366 -7.77 -4.60 9.22
CA ARG A 366 -9.09 -4.77 8.59
C ARG A 366 -9.01 -4.64 7.06
N ALA A 367 -8.31 -3.61 6.58
CA ALA A 367 -8.16 -3.34 5.15
C ALA A 367 -7.09 -4.21 4.47
N SER A 368 -6.04 -4.61 5.18
CA SER A 368 -4.95 -5.44 4.64
C SER A 368 -5.40 -6.87 4.35
N THR A 369 -6.32 -7.41 5.16
CA THR A 369 -6.73 -8.83 5.05
C THR A 369 -7.35 -9.16 3.69
N PRO A 370 -8.36 -8.42 3.17
CA PRO A 370 -8.86 -8.64 1.82
C PRO A 370 -7.79 -8.40 0.74
N MET A 371 -6.94 -7.39 0.91
CA MET A 371 -5.87 -7.09 -0.06
C MET A 371 -4.83 -8.21 -0.13
N PHE A 372 -4.47 -8.81 1.00
CA PHE A 372 -3.60 -9.98 1.11
C PHE A 372 -4.20 -11.18 0.38
N LEU A 373 -5.47 -11.51 0.66
CA LEU A 373 -6.17 -12.61 0.01
C LEU A 373 -6.35 -12.40 -1.50
N MET A 374 -6.63 -11.17 -1.92
CA MET A 374 -6.70 -10.79 -3.34
C MET A 374 -5.35 -10.98 -4.02
N SER A 375 -4.27 -10.53 -3.40
CA SER A 375 -2.92 -10.60 -3.96
C SER A 375 -2.50 -12.06 -4.19
N ARG A 376 -2.84 -12.97 -3.27
CA ARG A 376 -2.67 -14.42 -3.46
C ARG A 376 -3.32 -14.92 -4.74
N LYS A 377 -4.58 -14.52 -4.99
CA LYS A 377 -5.34 -14.93 -6.17
C LYS A 377 -4.79 -14.31 -7.46
N ILE A 378 -4.44 -13.02 -7.43
CA ILE A 378 -3.80 -12.32 -8.56
C ILE A 378 -2.49 -13.03 -8.94
N LYS A 379 -1.65 -13.34 -7.96
CA LYS A 379 -0.39 -14.04 -8.18
C LYS A 379 -0.59 -15.41 -8.83
N SER A 380 -1.64 -16.15 -8.45
CA SER A 380 -1.97 -17.45 -9.04
C SER A 380 -2.33 -17.37 -10.53
N LEU A 381 -2.73 -16.19 -11.03
CA LEU A 381 -2.99 -15.92 -12.44
C LEU A 381 -1.72 -15.52 -13.23
N GLY A 382 -0.55 -15.50 -12.58
CA GLY A 382 0.72 -15.14 -13.21
C GLY A 382 1.01 -13.64 -13.29
N VAL A 383 0.14 -12.79 -12.74
CA VAL A 383 0.34 -11.34 -12.69
C VAL A 383 1.40 -10.98 -11.65
N LYS A 384 2.32 -10.09 -12.02
CA LYS A 384 3.46 -9.68 -11.20
C LYS A 384 3.36 -8.26 -10.65
N MET A 385 2.59 -7.40 -11.31
CA MET A 385 2.44 -5.98 -10.96
C MET A 385 0.98 -5.53 -11.07
N VAL A 386 0.54 -4.67 -10.16
CA VAL A 386 -0.76 -3.99 -10.23
C VAL A 386 -0.64 -2.49 -9.96
N LEU A 387 -1.49 -1.71 -10.62
CA LEU A 387 -1.75 -0.33 -10.21
C LEU A 387 -2.83 -0.28 -9.14
N SER A 388 -2.72 0.68 -8.22
CA SER A 388 -3.68 0.95 -7.15
C SER A 388 -3.98 2.45 -7.01
N GLY A 389 -5.14 2.77 -6.43
CA GLY A 389 -5.63 4.14 -6.21
C GLY A 389 -5.25 4.79 -4.88
N GLU A 390 -4.34 4.17 -4.11
CA GLU A 390 -3.91 4.69 -2.80
C GLU A 390 -3.27 6.08 -2.87
N GLY A 391 -3.48 6.89 -1.84
CA GLY A 391 -2.96 8.25 -1.74
C GLY A 391 -3.92 9.34 -2.23
N SER A 392 -4.96 9.00 -2.99
CA SER A 392 -5.94 9.97 -3.48
C SER A 392 -6.68 10.67 -2.34
N ASP A 393 -7.15 9.91 -1.34
CA ASP A 393 -7.90 10.45 -0.20
C ASP A 393 -7.04 11.43 0.62
N GLU A 394 -5.74 11.14 0.79
CA GLU A 394 -4.77 11.99 1.47
C GLU A 394 -4.42 13.29 0.75
N ILE A 395 -4.42 13.28 -0.58
CA ILE A 395 -4.06 14.44 -1.40
C ILE A 395 -5.24 15.38 -1.60
N PHE A 396 -6.47 14.83 -1.64
CA PHE A 396 -7.67 15.57 -1.99
C PHE A 396 -8.69 15.72 -0.86
N GLY A 397 -8.41 15.19 0.33
CA GLY A 397 -9.33 15.24 1.47
C GLY A 397 -10.58 14.40 1.23
N GLY A 398 -10.36 13.14 0.84
CA GLY A 398 -11.44 12.24 0.42
C GLY A 398 -12.13 11.47 1.54
N TYR A 399 -11.57 11.48 2.75
CA TYR A 399 -12.25 10.90 3.90
C TYR A 399 -13.42 11.78 4.34
N LEU A 400 -14.51 11.16 4.78
CA LEU A 400 -15.73 11.87 5.17
C LEU A 400 -15.51 12.87 6.30
N TYR A 401 -14.49 12.67 7.15
CA TYR A 401 -14.16 13.60 8.22
C TYR A 401 -13.69 14.98 7.71
N PHE A 402 -13.15 15.06 6.48
CA PHE A 402 -12.76 16.34 5.86
C PHE A 402 -13.94 17.27 5.57
N HIS A 403 -15.18 16.75 5.52
CA HIS A 403 -16.39 17.59 5.47
C HIS A 403 -16.54 18.49 6.69
N LYS A 404 -15.89 18.15 7.81
CA LYS A 404 -15.91 18.94 9.05
C LYS A 404 -14.68 19.82 9.24
N ALA A 405 -13.80 19.90 8.24
CA ALA A 405 -12.63 20.76 8.31
C ALA A 405 -13.08 22.23 8.47
N PRO A 406 -12.61 22.95 9.50
CA PRO A 406 -13.17 24.26 9.86
C PRO A 406 -12.79 25.37 8.87
N ASN A 407 -11.67 25.24 8.17
CA ASN A 407 -11.18 26.21 7.18
C ASN A 407 -10.08 25.58 6.29
N LYS A 408 -9.68 26.30 5.24
CA LYS A 408 -8.71 25.82 4.25
C LYS A 408 -7.30 25.58 4.81
N LYS A 409 -6.92 26.28 5.88
CA LYS A 409 -5.63 26.09 6.56
C LYS A 409 -5.61 24.74 7.27
N GLU A 410 -6.58 24.49 8.14
CA GLU A 410 -6.70 23.22 8.87
C GLU A 410 -6.87 22.03 7.91
N PHE A 411 -7.64 22.21 6.83
CA PHE A 411 -7.77 21.22 5.76
C PHE A 411 -6.40 20.87 5.16
N HIS A 412 -5.62 21.87 4.74
CA HIS A 412 -4.30 21.64 4.12
C HIS A 412 -3.28 21.05 5.07
N GLU A 413 -3.19 21.57 6.30
CA GLU A 413 -2.28 21.03 7.31
C GLU A 413 -2.58 19.56 7.59
N GLU A 414 -3.87 19.17 7.59
CA GLU A 414 -4.26 17.78 7.72
C GLU A 414 -3.87 16.92 6.50
N LEU A 415 -4.04 17.42 5.27
CA LEU A 415 -3.52 16.73 4.08
C LEU A 415 -2.00 16.49 4.22
N CYS A 416 -1.25 17.52 4.63
CA CYS A 416 0.20 17.42 4.83
C CYS A 416 0.56 16.39 5.91
N ARG A 417 -0.15 16.37 7.05
CA ARG A 417 0.03 15.35 8.10
C ARG A 417 -0.24 13.94 7.59
N LYS A 418 -1.36 13.76 6.87
CA LYS A 418 -1.76 12.49 6.27
C LYS A 418 -0.73 11.98 5.25
N ILE A 419 -0.26 12.83 4.34
CA ILE A 419 0.79 12.48 3.36
C ILE A 419 2.10 12.10 4.06
N LYS A 420 2.54 12.84 5.08
CA LYS A 420 3.74 12.53 5.88
C LYS A 420 3.63 11.15 6.56
N ALA A 421 2.43 10.76 6.96
CA ALA A 421 2.16 9.52 7.69
C ALA A 421 1.80 8.32 6.80
N LEU A 422 1.60 8.50 5.48
CA LEU A 422 1.19 7.44 4.54
C LEU A 422 2.05 6.17 4.65
N HIS A 423 3.36 6.32 4.85
CA HIS A 423 4.31 5.22 4.99
C HIS A 423 4.06 4.29 6.18
N LEU A 424 3.26 4.72 7.17
CA LEU A 424 2.89 3.95 8.36
C LEU A 424 1.52 3.27 8.22
N TYR A 425 0.74 3.64 7.20
CA TYR A 425 -0.65 3.20 7.02
C TYR A 425 -0.86 2.63 5.61
N ASP A 426 -1.39 3.41 4.67
CA ASP A 426 -1.85 2.94 3.38
C ASP A 426 -0.71 2.44 2.47
N CYS A 427 0.46 3.11 2.47
CA CYS A 427 1.63 2.58 1.77
C CYS A 427 2.15 1.28 2.39
N LEU A 428 2.12 1.19 3.73
CA LEU A 428 2.53 -0.01 4.47
C LEU A 428 1.66 -1.20 4.07
N ARG A 429 0.34 -1.03 4.14
CA ARG A 429 -0.66 -2.02 3.73
C ARG A 429 -0.50 -2.38 2.25
N ALA A 430 -0.52 -1.39 1.37
CA ALA A 430 -0.50 -1.61 -0.07
C ALA A 430 0.75 -2.38 -0.48
N ASN A 431 1.92 -1.98 0.01
CA ASN A 431 3.16 -2.65 -0.34
C ASN A 431 3.27 -4.04 0.30
N LYS A 432 3.05 -4.18 1.61
CA LYS A 432 3.31 -5.46 2.31
C LYS A 432 2.22 -6.50 2.06
N SER A 433 0.95 -6.10 1.90
CA SER A 433 -0.13 -7.04 1.58
C SER A 433 0.07 -7.66 0.20
N THR A 434 0.47 -6.85 -0.78
CA THR A 434 0.73 -7.35 -2.13
C THR A 434 2.05 -8.13 -2.16
N SER A 435 3.11 -7.60 -1.54
CA SER A 435 4.41 -8.28 -1.50
C SER A 435 4.42 -9.59 -0.71
N ALA A 436 3.46 -9.85 0.18
CA ALA A 436 3.29 -11.14 0.84
C ALA A 436 3.05 -12.30 -0.13
N TRP A 437 2.43 -12.02 -1.27
CA TRP A 437 2.26 -12.93 -2.41
C TRP A 437 3.08 -12.49 -3.60
N GLY A 438 3.90 -11.50 -3.34
CA GLY A 438 4.82 -11.01 -4.28
C GLY A 438 4.24 -10.23 -5.45
N LEU A 439 3.18 -9.53 -5.21
CA LEU A 439 2.63 -8.65 -6.19
C LEU A 439 3.24 -7.26 -5.97
N GLU A 440 3.87 -6.68 -6.99
CA GLU A 440 4.28 -5.26 -6.91
C GLU A 440 3.06 -4.36 -7.04
N ALA A 441 2.90 -3.40 -6.12
CA ALA A 441 1.87 -2.38 -6.18
C ALA A 441 2.46 -1.03 -6.58
N ARG A 442 1.92 -0.42 -7.62
CA ARG A 442 2.26 0.92 -8.10
C ARG A 442 1.12 1.89 -7.82
N VAL A 443 1.45 3.09 -7.36
CA VAL A 443 0.48 4.07 -6.82
C VAL A 443 0.62 5.41 -7.55
N PRO A 444 -0.09 5.63 -8.68
CA PRO A 444 0.07 6.84 -9.49
C PRO A 444 -0.27 8.15 -8.76
N PHE A 445 -1.22 8.13 -7.83
CA PHE A 445 -1.53 9.30 -7.01
C PHE A 445 -0.33 9.77 -6.16
N LEU A 446 0.62 8.88 -5.86
CA LEU A 446 1.81 9.22 -5.07
C LEU A 446 3.03 9.60 -5.91
N ASP A 447 2.80 9.98 -7.16
CA ASP A 447 3.83 10.52 -8.02
C ASP A 447 4.37 11.87 -7.54
N LYS A 448 5.70 12.04 -7.51
CA LYS A 448 6.37 13.23 -6.98
C LYS A 448 5.86 14.52 -7.63
N ASP A 449 5.72 14.53 -8.96
CA ASP A 449 5.28 15.71 -9.70
C ASP A 449 3.77 15.93 -9.52
N PHE A 450 2.98 14.86 -9.57
CA PHE A 450 1.54 14.95 -9.35
C PHE A 450 1.18 15.44 -7.95
N ILE A 451 1.82 14.93 -6.89
CA ILE A 451 1.62 15.42 -5.52
C ILE A 451 1.94 16.90 -5.47
N ASN A 452 3.07 17.33 -6.03
CA ASN A 452 3.47 18.74 -6.01
C ASN A 452 2.44 19.64 -6.69
N ILE A 453 1.90 19.23 -7.84
CA ILE A 453 0.85 19.97 -8.55
C ILE A 453 -0.44 19.97 -7.73
N ALA A 454 -0.91 18.80 -7.30
CA ALA A 454 -2.16 18.66 -6.56
C ALA A 454 -2.11 19.41 -5.22
N MET A 455 -0.97 19.38 -4.51
CA MET A 455 -0.76 20.08 -3.24
C MET A 455 -0.45 21.58 -3.41
N SER A 456 -0.25 22.08 -4.63
CA SER A 456 -0.14 23.52 -4.91
C SER A 456 -1.48 24.21 -5.13
N ILE A 457 -2.55 23.45 -5.38
CA ILE A 457 -3.90 24.02 -5.57
C ILE A 457 -4.36 24.68 -4.26
N ASP A 458 -4.94 25.88 -4.32
CA ASP A 458 -5.55 26.55 -3.17
C ASP A 458 -6.53 25.58 -2.49
N PRO A 459 -6.34 25.24 -1.20
CA PRO A 459 -7.14 24.20 -0.54
C PRO A 459 -8.63 24.54 -0.48
N GLU A 460 -9.00 25.82 -0.65
CA GLU A 460 -10.39 26.25 -0.80
C GLU A 460 -11.13 25.53 -1.92
N TRP A 461 -10.45 25.16 -3.00
CA TRP A 461 -11.03 24.36 -4.09
C TRP A 461 -11.31 22.90 -3.69
N LYS A 462 -10.51 22.36 -2.77
CA LYS A 462 -10.60 20.97 -2.31
C LYS A 462 -11.62 20.75 -1.19
N MET A 463 -11.94 21.80 -0.44
CA MET A 463 -12.97 21.73 0.61
C MET A 463 -14.32 21.35 0.00
N CYS A 464 -15.04 20.49 0.71
CA CYS A 464 -16.42 20.13 0.37
C CYS A 464 -17.33 21.33 0.68
N ASP A 465 -18.41 21.47 -0.09
CA ASP A 465 -19.47 22.43 0.23
C ASP A 465 -20.38 21.80 1.30
N ALA A 466 -19.88 21.64 2.53
CA ALA A 466 -20.66 21.01 3.59
C ALA A 466 -21.05 22.03 4.67
N PHE A 467 -22.37 22.22 4.82
CA PHE A 467 -23.05 22.95 5.90
C PHE A 467 -22.59 24.39 6.16
N SER A 468 -23.50 25.33 5.91
CA SER A 468 -23.53 26.70 6.46
C SER A 468 -22.84 26.80 7.82
N THR A 469 -21.58 27.23 7.85
CA THR A 469 -20.89 27.49 9.11
C THR A 469 -21.32 28.87 9.58
N LEU A 470 -21.94 28.91 10.76
CA LEU A 470 -22.31 30.15 11.43
C LEU A 470 -21.04 30.72 12.07
N ILE A 471 -20.48 31.76 11.48
CA ILE A 471 -19.37 32.53 12.06
C ILE A 471 -19.90 33.83 12.66
N LEU A 472 -19.48 34.13 13.90
CA LEU A 472 -19.74 35.39 14.55
C LEU A 472 -18.80 36.47 13.98
N VAL A 473 -19.38 37.48 13.32
CA VAL A 473 -18.67 38.69 12.88
C VAL A 473 -19.24 39.86 13.67
N GLY A 474 -18.55 40.27 14.74
CA GLY A 474 -19.08 41.22 15.71
C GLY A 474 -20.27 40.62 16.48
N SER A 475 -21.40 41.34 16.54
CA SER A 475 -22.65 40.86 17.14
C SER A 475 -23.57 40.09 16.18
N PHE A 476 -23.12 39.85 14.94
CA PHE A 476 -23.92 39.18 13.91
C PHE A 476 -23.44 37.76 13.67
N ILE A 477 -24.39 36.82 13.61
CA ILE A 477 -24.14 35.46 13.14
C ILE A 477 -24.24 35.49 11.62
N CYS A 478 -23.12 35.25 10.94
CA CYS A 478 -23.03 35.22 9.48
C CYS A 478 -22.88 33.77 9.02
N CYS A 479 -23.77 33.33 8.13
CA CYS A 479 -23.62 32.05 7.45
C CYS A 479 -22.63 32.22 6.30
N VAL A 480 -21.43 31.64 6.41
CA VAL A 480 -20.52 31.56 5.27
C VAL A 480 -20.60 30.16 4.69
N THR A 481 -21.27 30.06 3.55
CA THR A 481 -21.18 28.89 2.68
C THR A 481 -20.19 29.22 1.58
N ILE A 482 -19.09 28.47 1.51
CA ILE A 482 -18.11 28.60 0.44
C ILE A 482 -18.79 28.02 -0.81
N ARG A 483 -19.30 28.87 -1.71
CA ARG A 483 -19.80 28.52 -3.05
C ARG A 483 -20.89 27.41 -3.09
N PRO A 484 -22.07 27.62 -2.46
CA PRO A 484 -23.19 26.67 -2.51
C PRO A 484 -23.73 26.39 -3.93
N ASP A 485 -23.31 27.18 -4.92
CA ASP A 485 -23.66 27.02 -6.34
C ASP A 485 -23.07 25.76 -6.99
N LEU A 486 -21.98 25.21 -6.43
CA LEU A 486 -21.24 24.11 -7.06
C LEU A 486 -21.58 22.71 -6.52
N GLY A 487 -22.13 22.60 -5.31
CA GLY A 487 -22.52 21.31 -4.71
C GLY A 487 -21.35 20.32 -4.58
N ARG A 488 -20.17 20.81 -4.19
CA ARG A 488 -18.91 20.03 -4.15
C ARG A 488 -18.94 18.96 -3.07
N ILE A 489 -18.79 17.72 -3.53
CA ILE A 489 -18.52 16.55 -2.68
C ILE A 489 -17.02 16.36 -2.46
N GLU A 490 -16.63 15.39 -1.63
CA GLU A 490 -15.22 15.08 -1.40
C GLU A 490 -14.49 14.77 -2.70
N LYS A 491 -13.25 15.28 -2.81
CA LYS A 491 -12.41 15.15 -4.00
C LYS A 491 -13.04 15.76 -5.26
N TRP A 492 -13.93 16.74 -5.14
CA TRP A 492 -14.58 17.37 -6.31
C TRP A 492 -13.58 17.82 -7.39
N VAL A 493 -12.42 18.36 -7.01
CA VAL A 493 -11.41 18.83 -7.98
C VAL A 493 -10.88 17.74 -8.91
N ILE A 494 -10.69 16.49 -8.44
CA ILE A 494 -10.24 15.40 -9.32
C ILE A 494 -11.43 14.82 -10.09
N ARG A 495 -12.62 14.76 -9.50
CA ARG A 495 -13.85 14.35 -10.20
C ARG A 495 -14.12 15.26 -11.40
N ASN A 496 -14.13 16.57 -11.18
CA ASN A 496 -14.34 17.60 -12.19
C ASN A 496 -13.21 17.63 -13.24
N ALA A 497 -11.96 17.30 -12.88
CA ALA A 497 -10.87 17.20 -13.86
C ALA A 497 -11.11 16.07 -14.89
N PHE A 498 -11.85 15.03 -14.51
CA PHE A 498 -12.17 13.87 -15.33
C PHE A 498 -13.64 13.82 -15.83
N ASP A 499 -14.45 14.85 -15.54
CA ASP A 499 -15.79 15.03 -16.14
C ASP A 499 -15.64 15.61 -17.55
N ASP A 500 -15.45 14.73 -18.53
CA ASP A 500 -15.30 15.05 -19.94
C ASP A 500 -16.54 14.54 -20.70
N ASP A 501 -17.43 15.45 -21.08
CA ASP A 501 -18.65 15.11 -21.83
C ASP A 501 -18.37 14.56 -23.23
N GLN A 502 -17.22 14.89 -23.83
CA GLN A 502 -16.87 14.44 -25.19
C GLN A 502 -16.20 13.07 -25.15
N LYS A 503 -15.32 12.84 -24.17
CA LYS A 503 -14.56 11.59 -24.02
C LYS A 503 -14.56 11.10 -22.56
N PRO A 504 -15.72 10.68 -22.03
CA PRO A 504 -15.89 10.36 -20.62
C PRO A 504 -14.96 9.22 -20.17
N TYR A 505 -14.31 9.40 -19.03
CA TYR A 505 -13.46 8.37 -18.42
C TYR A 505 -14.27 7.33 -17.65
N LEU A 506 -15.36 7.75 -17.04
CA LEU A 506 -16.24 6.94 -16.19
C LEU A 506 -17.70 7.36 -16.40
N PRO A 507 -18.69 6.50 -16.06
CA PRO A 507 -20.07 6.92 -15.93
C PRO A 507 -20.21 8.04 -14.89
N LYS A 508 -21.08 9.03 -15.14
CA LYS A 508 -21.24 10.18 -14.23
C LYS A 508 -21.60 9.78 -12.80
N HIS A 509 -22.46 8.79 -12.62
CA HIS A 509 -22.86 8.35 -11.28
C HIS A 509 -21.73 7.62 -10.52
N ILE A 510 -20.76 7.00 -11.22
CA ILE A 510 -19.54 6.50 -10.59
C ILE A 510 -18.58 7.65 -10.28
N LEU A 511 -18.39 8.57 -11.24
CA LEU A 511 -17.49 9.72 -11.10
C LEU A 511 -17.88 10.62 -9.92
N TYR A 512 -19.18 10.72 -9.62
CA TYR A 512 -19.72 11.48 -8.49
C TYR A 512 -20.30 10.61 -7.38
N ARG A 513 -19.95 9.31 -7.34
CA ARG A 513 -20.30 8.42 -6.22
C ARG A 513 -19.63 8.89 -4.93
N GLN A 514 -20.38 9.00 -3.84
CA GLN A 514 -19.85 9.32 -2.52
C GLN A 514 -18.84 8.26 -2.06
N LYS A 515 -17.82 8.68 -1.29
CA LYS A 515 -16.81 7.80 -0.72
C LYS A 515 -17.42 6.68 0.13
N GLU A 516 -17.09 5.45 -0.23
CA GLU A 516 -17.21 4.25 0.61
C GLU A 516 -15.82 3.87 1.14
N GLN A 517 -15.70 3.54 2.43
CA GLN A 517 -14.43 3.07 2.98
C GLN A 517 -14.16 1.62 2.58
N PHE A 518 -12.90 1.27 2.32
CA PHE A 518 -12.53 -0.05 1.80
C PHE A 518 -13.01 -1.21 2.69
N SER A 519 -12.88 -1.08 4.02
CA SER A 519 -13.31 -2.12 4.97
C SER A 519 -14.82 -2.33 5.03
N ASP A 520 -15.61 -1.33 4.62
CA ASP A 520 -17.08 -1.43 4.54
C ASP A 520 -17.54 -1.87 3.15
N GLY A 521 -16.88 -1.39 2.09
CA GLY A 521 -17.14 -1.74 0.70
C GLY A 521 -16.92 -3.23 0.37
N VAL A 522 -15.98 -3.89 1.08
CA VAL A 522 -15.78 -5.35 1.00
C VAL A 522 -16.93 -6.15 1.61
N GLY A 523 -17.82 -5.53 2.38
CA GLY A 523 -19.04 -6.13 2.94
C GLY A 523 -19.15 -5.96 4.45
N TYR A 524 -20.30 -5.45 4.93
CA TYR A 524 -20.51 -5.07 6.33
C TYR A 524 -20.22 -6.19 7.35
N SER A 525 -20.57 -7.43 7.02
CA SER A 525 -20.34 -8.60 7.88
C SER A 525 -18.87 -8.94 8.11
N TRP A 526 -17.93 -8.35 7.36
CA TRP A 526 -16.51 -8.51 7.61
C TRP A 526 -16.11 -7.92 8.95
N ILE A 527 -16.41 -6.63 9.17
CA ILE A 527 -16.07 -5.93 10.41
C ILE A 527 -16.85 -6.53 11.58
N ASP A 528 -18.12 -6.86 11.38
CA ASP A 528 -18.95 -7.43 12.45
C ASP A 528 -18.43 -8.81 12.86
N GLY A 529 -18.00 -9.63 11.89
CA GLY A 529 -17.38 -10.93 12.16
C GLY A 529 -16.04 -10.82 12.90
N LEU A 530 -15.22 -9.81 12.59
CA LEU A 530 -13.98 -9.53 13.33
C LEU A 530 -14.25 -9.14 14.79
N LYS A 531 -15.23 -8.25 15.01
CA LYS A 531 -15.66 -7.84 16.36
C LYS A 531 -16.19 -9.04 17.15
N GLU A 532 -17.05 -9.86 16.54
CA GLU A 532 -17.60 -11.07 17.16
C GLU A 532 -16.50 -12.10 17.50
N HIS A 533 -15.53 -12.29 16.61
CA HIS A 533 -14.39 -13.19 16.86
C HIS A 533 -13.55 -12.68 18.03
N ALA A 534 -13.19 -11.40 18.04
CA ALA A 534 -12.41 -10.81 19.12
C ALA A 534 -13.13 -10.87 20.48
N GLU A 535 -14.45 -10.72 20.50
CA GLU A 535 -15.29 -10.85 21.70
C GLU A 535 -15.17 -12.24 22.34
N LYS A 536 -15.02 -13.28 21.52
CA LYS A 536 -14.83 -14.67 21.98
C LYS A 536 -13.40 -14.94 22.48
N GLN A 537 -12.41 -14.21 21.98
CA GLN A 537 -10.99 -14.43 22.29
C GLN A 537 -10.48 -13.57 23.46
N VAL A 538 -11.08 -12.40 23.70
CA VAL A 538 -10.62 -11.44 24.70
C VAL A 538 -11.70 -11.19 25.75
N THR A 539 -11.40 -11.60 26.98
CA THR A 539 -12.32 -11.38 28.11
C THR A 539 -12.29 -9.92 28.59
N ASP A 540 -13.35 -9.48 29.29
CA ASP A 540 -13.39 -8.14 29.89
C ASP A 540 -12.24 -7.94 30.89
N GLY A 541 -11.87 -8.98 31.64
CA GLY A 541 -10.74 -8.94 32.57
C GLY A 541 -9.40 -8.72 31.87
N MET A 542 -9.20 -9.25 30.65
CA MET A 542 -8.01 -8.97 29.85
C MET A 542 -7.96 -7.50 29.43
N LEU A 543 -9.07 -6.95 28.94
CA LEU A 543 -9.13 -5.55 28.51
C LEU A 543 -8.98 -4.58 29.69
N MET A 544 -9.60 -4.85 30.84
CA MET A 544 -9.47 -4.03 32.05
C MET A 544 -8.02 -3.92 32.53
N ASN A 545 -7.23 -4.98 32.36
CA ASN A 545 -5.82 -5.02 32.76
C ASN A 545 -4.85 -4.74 31.59
N ALA A 546 -5.36 -4.29 30.44
CA ALA A 546 -4.55 -4.12 29.23
C ALA A 546 -3.39 -3.14 29.42
N ASN A 547 -3.54 -2.10 30.24
CA ASN A 547 -2.48 -1.13 30.51
C ASN A 547 -1.27 -1.71 31.28
N PHE A 548 -1.48 -2.77 32.07
CA PHE A 548 -0.42 -3.45 32.79
C PHE A 548 0.36 -4.41 31.89
N ILE A 549 -0.32 -5.00 30.89
CA ILE A 549 0.28 -5.94 29.94
C ILE A 549 0.91 -5.18 28.75
N TYR A 550 0.20 -4.18 28.24
CA TYR A 550 0.56 -3.36 27.08
C TYR A 550 0.55 -1.87 27.48
N PRO A 551 1.56 -1.39 28.22
CA PRO A 551 1.62 0.00 28.69
C PRO A 551 1.84 1.01 27.54
N GLU A 552 2.51 0.58 26.47
CA GLU A 552 2.69 1.36 25.25
C GLU A 552 1.55 1.05 24.27
N ASN A 553 0.89 2.10 23.76
CA ASN A 553 -0.26 1.97 22.85
C ASN A 553 -1.30 0.98 23.36
N THR A 554 -1.75 1.18 24.61
CA THR A 554 -2.69 0.27 25.27
C THR A 554 -3.95 0.08 24.41
N PRO A 555 -4.30 -1.17 24.05
CA PRO A 555 -5.50 -1.43 23.28
C PRO A 555 -6.75 -1.05 24.09
N THR A 556 -7.63 -0.26 23.48
CA THR A 556 -8.88 0.22 24.09
C THR A 556 -10.10 -0.60 23.70
N THR A 557 -9.94 -1.55 22.76
CA THR A 557 -10.98 -2.46 22.29
C THR A 557 -10.48 -3.90 22.32
N LYS A 558 -11.41 -4.86 22.41
CA LYS A 558 -11.08 -6.30 22.37
C LYS A 558 -10.43 -6.71 21.05
N GLU A 559 -10.88 -6.13 19.94
CA GLU A 559 -10.27 -6.34 18.62
C GLU A 559 -8.82 -5.84 18.58
N GLY A 560 -8.56 -4.62 19.07
CA GLY A 560 -7.20 -4.10 19.19
C GLY A 560 -6.33 -4.94 20.11
N TYR A 561 -6.88 -5.46 21.21
CA TYR A 561 -6.17 -6.37 22.11
C TYR A 561 -5.81 -7.69 21.43
N TYR A 562 -6.74 -8.27 20.67
CA TYR A 562 -6.52 -9.51 19.94
C TYR A 562 -5.38 -9.35 18.91
N TYR A 563 -5.41 -8.29 18.10
CA TYR A 563 -4.33 -8.00 17.15
C TYR A 563 -3.00 -7.73 17.84
N ARG A 564 -3.01 -6.98 18.95
CA ARG A 564 -1.81 -6.74 19.75
C ARG A 564 -1.22 -8.03 20.30
N THR A 565 -2.06 -8.98 20.72
CA THR A 565 -1.62 -10.30 21.20
C THR A 565 -0.89 -11.07 20.09
N ILE A 566 -1.45 -11.09 18.87
CA ILE A 566 -0.81 -11.73 17.71
C ILE A 566 0.50 -11.02 17.34
N PHE A 567 0.53 -9.69 17.35
CA PHE A 567 1.73 -8.94 17.04
C PHE A 567 2.87 -9.25 18.01
N GLU A 568 2.60 -9.27 19.32
CA GLU A 568 3.61 -9.54 20.36
C GLU A 568 4.11 -10.99 20.33
N LYS A 569 3.31 -11.93 19.78
CA LYS A 569 3.76 -13.31 19.51
C LYS A 569 4.94 -13.35 18.53
N PHE A 570 4.92 -12.50 17.50
CA PHE A 570 5.97 -12.44 16.48
C PHE A 570 7.06 -11.42 16.79
N PHE A 571 6.68 -10.29 17.42
CA PHE A 571 7.54 -9.12 17.57
C PHE A 571 7.51 -8.56 19.01
N PRO A 572 8.03 -9.30 20.01
CA PRO A 572 7.89 -8.95 21.44
C PRO A 572 8.76 -7.75 21.88
N LYS A 573 9.71 -7.30 21.04
CA LYS A 573 10.69 -6.26 21.37
C LYS A 573 10.05 -4.86 21.39
N ASN A 574 10.51 -4.00 22.31
CA ASN A 574 10.12 -2.57 22.37
C ASN A 574 10.36 -1.85 21.02
N ALA A 575 11.44 -2.18 20.33
CA ALA A 575 11.78 -1.62 19.04
C ALA A 575 10.66 -1.86 18.00
N ALA A 576 10.10 -3.07 17.96
CA ALA A 576 8.98 -3.40 17.08
C ALA A 576 7.75 -2.54 17.36
N ARG A 577 7.38 -2.44 18.64
CA ARG A 577 6.21 -1.65 19.06
C ARG A 577 6.32 -0.19 18.69
N SER A 578 7.53 0.36 18.78
CA SER A 578 7.83 1.76 18.42
C SER A 578 7.69 2.05 16.93
N THR A 579 7.65 1.02 16.07
CA THR A 579 7.40 1.20 14.62
C THR A 579 5.92 1.37 14.28
N VAL A 580 5.03 1.02 15.20
CA VAL A 580 3.58 1.13 15.00
C VAL A 580 3.09 2.43 15.64
N PRO A 581 2.48 3.35 14.86
CA PRO A 581 2.02 4.61 15.40
C PRO A 581 0.96 4.41 16.48
N GLY A 582 1.05 5.22 17.53
CA GLY A 582 0.09 5.27 18.62
C GLY A 582 -0.80 6.51 18.58
N GLY A 583 -1.80 6.53 19.45
CA GLY A 583 -2.67 7.69 19.67
C GLY A 583 -4.11 7.48 19.19
N PRO A 584 -5.00 8.43 19.49
CA PRO A 584 -6.41 8.34 19.09
C PRO A 584 -6.55 8.53 17.58
N SER A 585 -7.34 7.66 16.94
CA SER A 585 -7.75 7.77 15.54
C SER A 585 -9.23 7.40 15.41
N VAL A 586 -9.99 8.20 14.67
CA VAL A 586 -11.40 7.95 14.34
C VAL A 586 -11.58 8.10 12.84
N ALA A 587 -12.19 7.13 12.14
CA ALA A 587 -12.41 7.20 10.70
C ALA A 587 -11.15 7.55 9.85
N CYS A 588 -10.00 6.95 10.18
CA CYS A 588 -8.69 7.25 9.57
C CYS A 588 -8.16 8.69 9.81
N SER A 589 -8.74 9.43 10.76
CA SER A 589 -8.32 10.79 11.12
C SER A 589 -7.04 10.79 11.97
N THR A 590 -6.31 11.90 11.91
CA THR A 590 -5.28 12.19 12.92
C THR A 590 -5.93 12.63 14.23
N ALA A 591 -5.17 12.60 15.33
CA ALA A 591 -5.60 13.13 16.62
C ALA A 591 -6.04 14.60 16.53
N LYS A 592 -5.41 15.40 15.65
CA LYS A 592 -5.76 16.80 15.45
C LYS A 592 -7.12 16.97 14.78
N ALA A 593 -7.45 16.13 13.81
CA ALA A 593 -8.76 16.15 13.15
C ALA A 593 -9.91 15.71 14.07
N VAL A 594 -9.64 14.93 15.13
CA VAL A 594 -10.65 14.62 16.15
C VAL A 594 -11.16 15.88 16.87
N GLU A 595 -10.34 16.94 16.93
CA GLU A 595 -10.73 18.23 17.53
C GLU A 595 -11.74 19.02 16.69
N TRP A 596 -11.95 18.67 15.42
CA TRP A 596 -12.87 19.38 14.52
C TRP A 596 -14.35 19.15 14.87
N ASP A 597 -14.68 18.05 15.57
CA ASP A 597 -16.04 17.78 16.01
C ASP A 597 -16.06 17.17 17.41
N ALA A 598 -16.67 17.89 18.36
CA ALA A 598 -16.80 17.48 19.74
C ALA A 598 -17.53 16.12 19.92
N SER A 599 -18.41 15.72 18.99
CA SER A 599 -19.12 14.44 19.02
C SER A 599 -18.21 13.23 18.78
N TRP A 600 -17.04 13.41 18.15
CA TRP A 600 -16.09 12.34 17.88
C TRP A 600 -15.27 11.91 19.09
N SER A 601 -15.10 12.79 20.08
CA SER A 601 -14.47 12.43 21.36
C SER A 601 -15.18 11.28 22.10
N LYS A 602 -16.44 10.99 21.74
CA LYS A 602 -17.29 9.96 22.36
C LYS A 602 -17.50 8.71 21.51
N ASN A 603 -17.05 8.69 20.25
CA ASN A 603 -17.20 7.55 19.34
C ASN A 603 -15.84 7.15 18.76
N LEU A 604 -15.25 6.11 19.35
CA LEU A 604 -13.91 5.62 19.04
C LEU A 604 -13.89 4.53 17.95
N ASP A 605 -14.96 4.34 17.18
CA ASP A 605 -14.89 3.39 16.05
C ASP A 605 -13.96 3.96 14.98
N PRO A 606 -12.82 3.31 14.67
CA PRO A 606 -11.92 3.79 13.65
C PRO A 606 -12.50 3.64 12.22
N SER A 607 -13.64 2.98 12.05
CA SER A 607 -14.38 2.95 10.78
C SER A 607 -15.15 4.25 10.51
N GLY A 608 -15.37 4.54 9.24
CA GLY A 608 -16.12 5.70 8.75
C GLY A 608 -17.58 5.74 9.19
N ARG A 609 -18.08 4.63 9.74
CA ARG A 609 -19.40 4.53 10.39
C ARG A 609 -19.57 5.54 11.54
N ALA A 610 -18.47 6.04 12.12
CA ALA A 610 -18.50 7.08 13.15
C ALA A 610 -18.86 8.49 12.61
N ALA A 611 -18.78 8.74 11.30
CA ALA A 611 -19.18 10.00 10.66
C ALA A 611 -20.71 10.08 10.43
N LEU A 612 -21.49 9.83 11.48
CA LEU A 612 -22.96 9.90 11.47
C LEU A 612 -23.42 11.30 10.98
N GLY A 613 -24.31 11.33 9.99
CA GLY A 613 -24.88 12.56 9.41
C GLY A 613 -24.38 12.93 8.01
N VAL A 614 -23.28 12.35 7.52
CA VAL A 614 -22.71 12.66 6.19
C VAL A 614 -22.91 11.51 5.18
N HIS A 615 -23.07 10.26 5.65
CA HIS A 615 -23.26 9.08 4.80
C HIS A 615 -24.71 8.96 4.32
N ALA A 616 -24.97 9.17 3.03
CA ALA A 616 -26.33 9.12 2.49
C ALA A 616 -26.93 7.70 2.52
N ALA A 617 -26.12 6.67 2.25
CA ALA A 617 -26.60 5.28 2.15
C ALA A 617 -27.00 4.66 3.51
N ALA A 618 -26.59 5.24 4.64
CA ALA A 618 -27.01 4.75 5.95
C ALA A 618 -28.50 5.02 6.25
N TYR A 619 -29.13 5.89 5.47
CA TYR A 619 -30.53 6.30 5.66
C TYR A 619 -31.54 5.52 4.80
N GLU A 620 -31.10 4.72 3.83
CA GLU A 620 -32.02 3.96 2.96
C GLU A 620 -32.49 2.63 3.60
N GLU A 621 -31.63 1.92 4.35
CA GLU A 621 -32.01 0.66 5.00
C GLU A 621 -33.02 0.81 6.16
N ALA A 622 -33.27 2.04 6.65
CA ALA A 622 -34.22 2.29 7.72
C ALA A 622 -35.68 2.50 7.24
N THR A 623 -35.95 2.48 5.93
CA THR A 623 -37.27 2.86 5.39
C THR A 623 -38.10 1.75 4.73
N ASP A 624 -37.64 0.51 4.71
CA ASP A 624 -38.38 -0.62 4.13
C ASP A 624 -39.16 -1.47 5.15
N ILE A 625 -39.91 -0.81 6.05
CA ILE A 625 -41.04 -1.45 6.74
C ILE A 625 -42.32 -0.78 6.24
N LYS A 626 -43.00 -1.44 5.30
CA LYS A 626 -44.32 -1.02 4.80
C LYS A 626 -45.37 -1.14 5.92
N PRO A 627 -46.21 -0.11 6.14
CA PRO A 627 -47.31 -0.17 7.08
C PRO A 627 -48.54 -0.77 6.40
N ASP A 628 -48.66 -2.10 6.36
CA ASP A 628 -49.91 -2.78 6.02
C ASP A 628 -49.96 -4.11 6.78
N ASP A 629 -50.29 -4.04 8.08
CA ASP A 629 -50.92 -5.17 8.79
C ASP A 629 -51.54 -4.72 10.13
N LEU A 630 -52.51 -3.81 10.09
CA LEU A 630 -53.43 -3.59 11.22
C LEU A 630 -54.83 -3.24 10.70
N THR A 631 -55.58 -4.27 10.29
CA THR A 631 -57.05 -4.19 10.25
C THR A 631 -57.61 -5.11 11.33
N ASN A 632 -58.33 -4.53 12.31
CA ASN A 632 -59.67 -4.96 12.76
C ASN A 632 -60.07 -4.35 14.12
N GLY A 633 -61.21 -3.65 14.14
CA GLY A 633 -62.10 -3.55 15.31
C GLY A 633 -62.31 -2.14 15.91
N PRO A 634 -63.55 -1.60 15.97
CA PRO A 634 -63.85 -0.29 16.57
C PRO A 634 -63.97 -0.36 18.11
N PRO A 635 -63.87 0.78 18.82
CA PRO A 635 -63.57 0.79 20.26
C PRO A 635 -64.81 0.55 21.13
N GLN A 636 -64.73 -0.43 22.05
CA GLN A 636 -65.66 -0.55 23.16
C GLN A 636 -65.22 0.30 24.36
N LYS A 637 -66.17 1.06 24.88
CA LYS A 637 -66.08 1.91 26.07
C LYS A 637 -65.74 1.07 27.31
N ILE A 638 -64.69 1.46 28.05
CA ILE A 638 -64.40 0.93 29.38
C ILE A 638 -65.21 1.71 30.42
N GLN A 639 -66.13 0.99 31.08
CA GLN A 639 -66.84 1.41 32.28
C GLN A 639 -65.93 1.26 33.52
N LYS A 640 -66.00 2.25 34.41
CA LYS A 640 -65.41 2.24 35.76
C LYS A 640 -65.96 1.05 36.58
N GLY A 641 -65.08 0.35 37.29
CA GLY A 641 -65.44 -0.67 38.29
C GLY A 641 -64.31 -0.82 39.33
N MET A 642 -64.73 -0.91 40.59
CA MET A 642 -63.97 -0.76 41.83
C MET A 642 -62.85 -1.78 42.11
N VAL A 643 -61.81 -1.25 42.77
CA VAL A 643 -61.07 -1.76 43.94
C VAL A 643 -61.49 -3.13 44.49
N GLU A 644 -60.54 -4.07 44.55
CA GLU A 644 -60.33 -4.90 45.76
C GLU A 644 -58.89 -5.42 45.84
N GLN A 645 -58.33 -5.30 47.04
CA GLN A 645 -57.01 -5.80 47.44
C GLN A 645 -57.06 -7.33 47.60
N THR A 646 -56.01 -8.04 47.20
CA THR A 646 -55.46 -9.11 48.05
C THR A 646 -54.04 -9.49 47.67
N THR A 647 -53.31 -9.77 48.74
CA THR A 647 -51.89 -10.03 48.91
C THR A 647 -51.52 -11.48 48.57
N THR A 648 -50.22 -11.72 48.38
CA THR A 648 -49.41 -12.91 48.79
C THR A 648 -49.18 -14.05 47.78
N VAL A 649 -47.90 -14.17 47.35
CA VAL A 649 -46.99 -15.35 47.35
C VAL A 649 -47.43 -16.56 46.49
N VAL A 650 -46.67 -17.04 45.50
CA VAL A 650 -45.25 -17.51 45.48
C VAL A 650 -44.54 -17.05 44.22
#